data_AF-E0S4L0-F1
#
_entry.id   AF-E0S4L0-F1
#
_cell.length_a   1.000
_cell.length_b   1.000
_cell.length_c   1.000
_cell.angle_alpha   90.00
_cell.angle_beta   90.00
_cell.angle_gamma   90.00
#
_symmetry.space_group_name_H-M   'P 1'
#
loop_
_entity.id
_entity.type
_entity.pdbx_description
1 polymer ?
#
loop_
_entity_poly.entity_id
_entity_poly.type
_entity_poly.pdbx_seq_one_letter_code
_entity_poly.pdbx_strand_id
1 'polypeptide(L)'
;MLLYENYTKRNQITKSLRLELRPQGKTLRNIKELNLLEQDKAIYALLERLKPVIDEGIKDIARDTLKNCELSFEKLYEHFLSGDKKAYAKESERLKKEIVKTLIKNLPEGIGKISEINSAKYLNGVLYDFIDKTHKDSEEKQNILSDILETKGYLALFSKFLTSRITTLEQSMPKRVIENFEIYAANIPKMQDALERGAVSFAIEYESICSVDYYNQILSQEDIDSYNRLISGIMDEDGAKEKGINQTISEKNIKIKSEHLEEKPFRILKQLHKQILEEREKAFTIDHIDSDEEVVQVTKEAFEQTKEQWENIKKINGFYAKDPGDITLFIVVGPNQTHVLSQLIYGEHDRIRLLLEEYEKNTLEVLPRRTKSEKARYDKFVNAVPKKVAKESHTFDGLQKMTGDDRLFILYRDELARNYMRIKEAYGTFERDILKSRRGIKGNRDVQESLVSFYDELTKFRSALRIINSGNDEKADPIFYNTFDGIFEKANRTYKAENLCRNYVTKSPADDARIMASCLGTPARLRTHWWNGEENFAINDVAMIRRGDEYYYFVLTPDVKPVDLKTKDETDAQIFVQRKGAKSFLGLPKALFKCILEPYFESPEHKNDKNCVIEEYVSKPLTIDRRAYDIFKNGTFKKTNIGIDGLTEEKFKDDCRYLIDVYKEFIAVYTRYSCFNMSGLKRADEYNDIGEFFSDVDTRLCTMEWIPVSFERINDMVDKKEGLLFLVRSMFLYNRPRKPYERTFIQLFSDSNMEHTSMLLNSRAMIQYRAASLPRRVTHKKGSILVALRDSNGEHIPMHIREAIYKMKNNFDISSEDFIMAKAYLAEHDVAIKKANEDIIRNRRYTEDKFFLSLSYTKNADISARTLDYINDKVEEDTQDSRMAVIVTRNLKDLTYVAVVDEKNNVLEEKSLNEIDGVNYRELLKERTKIKYHDKTRLWQYDVSSKGLKEAYVELAVTQISKLATKYNAVVVVESMSSTFKDKFSFLDEQIFKAFEARLCARMSDLSFNTIKEGEAGSISNPIQVSNNNGNSYQDGVIYFLNNAYTRTLCPDTGFVDVFDKTRLITMQSKRQFFAKMKDIRIDDGEMLFTFNLEEYPTKRLLDRKEWTVKIAGDGSYFDKDKGEYVYVNDIVREQIIPALLEDKAVFDGNMAEKFLDKTAISGKSVELIYKWFANALYGIITKKDGEKIYRSPITGTEIDVSKNTTYNFGKKFMFKQEYRGDGDFLDAFLNYMQAQDIAV
;
A
#
# COMPACT_ATOMS: atom_id res chain seq x y z
N MET A 1 15.25 -16.32 31.26
CA MET A 1 14.58 -15.03 31.56
C MET A 1 14.90 -14.07 30.43
N LEU A 2 13.86 -13.48 29.83
CA LEU A 2 14.01 -12.55 28.70
C LEU A 2 14.88 -11.36 29.09
N LEU A 3 15.99 -11.19 28.37
CA LEU A 3 16.90 -10.06 28.48
C LEU A 3 17.25 -9.60 27.07
N TYR A 4 16.82 -8.40 26.69
CA TYR A 4 16.98 -7.89 25.32
C TYR A 4 18.45 -7.86 24.87
N GLU A 5 19.37 -7.60 25.79
CA GLU A 5 20.82 -7.55 25.53
C GLU A 5 21.39 -8.88 25.04
N ASN A 6 20.74 -10.02 25.32
CA ASN A 6 21.16 -11.35 24.86
C ASN A 6 20.76 -11.64 23.40
N TYR A 7 20.01 -10.74 22.76
CA TYR A 7 19.48 -10.91 21.42
C TYR A 7 20.23 -10.04 20.42
N THR A 8 21.53 -10.24 20.30
CA THR A 8 22.38 -9.54 19.32
C THR A 8 23.04 -10.53 18.37
N LYS A 9 23.57 -10.05 17.23
CA LYS A 9 24.31 -10.87 16.25
C LYS A 9 23.61 -12.19 15.86
N ARG A 10 22.31 -12.11 15.55
CA ARG A 10 21.51 -13.25 15.07
C ARG A 10 21.49 -13.32 13.55
N ASN A 11 21.18 -12.19 12.91
CA ASN A 11 21.04 -12.07 11.46
C ASN A 11 21.85 -10.89 10.90
N GLN A 12 22.34 -11.04 9.68
CA GLN A 12 22.89 -9.93 8.91
C GLN A 12 21.78 -8.95 8.52
N ILE A 13 22.05 -7.64 8.65
CA ILE A 13 21.08 -6.59 8.29
C ILE A 13 21.65 -5.73 7.16
N THR A 14 21.08 -5.83 5.96
CA THR A 14 21.48 -4.98 4.83
C THR A 14 20.63 -3.71 4.75
N LYS A 15 21.27 -2.55 4.71
CA LYS A 15 20.63 -1.23 4.63
C LYS A 15 21.34 -0.32 3.64
N SER A 16 20.77 0.86 3.39
CA SER A 16 21.38 1.89 2.55
C SER A 16 21.30 3.27 3.19
N LEU A 17 22.32 4.10 2.92
CA LEU A 17 22.44 5.49 3.33
C LEU A 17 22.46 6.38 2.10
N ARG A 18 21.86 7.56 2.20
CA ARG A 18 21.98 8.61 1.20
C ARG A 18 22.43 9.91 1.85
N LEU A 19 23.53 10.47 1.35
CA LEU A 19 24.13 11.73 1.81
C LEU A 19 24.31 12.67 0.62
N GLU A 20 24.40 13.98 0.86
CA GLU A 20 24.69 14.94 -0.20
C GLU A 20 26.19 14.89 -0.55
N LEU A 21 26.52 15.03 -1.84
CA LEU A 21 27.87 15.25 -2.33
C LEU A 21 28.00 16.71 -2.76
N ARG A 22 28.91 17.45 -2.14
CA ARG A 22 29.21 18.84 -2.49
C ARG A 22 30.53 18.91 -3.27
N PRO A 23 30.51 19.28 -4.56
CA PRO A 23 31.74 19.43 -5.36
C PRO A 23 32.78 20.35 -4.69
N GLN A 24 34.05 19.98 -4.73
CA GLN A 24 35.18 20.72 -4.15
C GLN A 24 36.15 21.21 -5.23
N GLY A 25 36.84 22.33 -4.96
CA GLY A 25 37.78 22.93 -5.91
C GLY A 25 37.15 23.21 -7.29
N LYS A 26 37.84 22.81 -8.36
CA LYS A 26 37.35 22.93 -9.75
C LYS A 26 36.38 21.84 -10.18
N THR A 27 35.97 20.91 -9.31
CA THR A 27 35.12 19.76 -9.66
C THR A 27 33.84 20.15 -10.41
N LEU A 28 33.06 21.12 -9.91
CA LEU A 28 31.83 21.55 -10.59
C LEU A 28 32.11 22.19 -11.97
N ARG A 29 33.24 22.89 -12.08
CA ARG A 29 33.70 23.49 -13.34
C ARG A 29 34.09 22.39 -14.33
N ASN A 30 34.85 21.38 -13.89
CA ASN A 30 35.25 20.26 -14.73
C ASN A 30 34.05 19.45 -15.23
N ILE A 31 33.05 19.20 -14.37
CA ILE A 31 31.79 18.53 -14.77
C ILE A 31 31.11 19.27 -15.93
N LYS A 32 31.11 20.61 -15.88
CA LYS A 32 30.54 21.46 -16.94
C LYS A 32 31.41 21.47 -18.19
N GLU A 33 32.71 21.74 -18.06
CA GLU A 33 33.63 21.85 -19.20
C GLU A 33 33.81 20.54 -19.96
N LEU A 34 33.72 19.40 -19.28
CA LEU A 34 33.76 18.07 -19.90
C LEU A 34 32.37 17.57 -20.35
N ASN A 35 31.31 18.38 -20.20
CA ASN A 35 29.93 18.04 -20.56
C ASN A 35 29.42 16.72 -19.96
N LEU A 36 29.89 16.33 -18.76
CA LEU A 36 29.63 15.01 -18.20
C LEU A 36 28.13 14.74 -17.94
N LEU A 37 27.38 15.77 -17.54
CA LEU A 37 25.94 15.64 -17.32
C LEU A 37 25.14 15.59 -18.65
N GLU A 38 25.65 16.20 -19.71
CA GLU A 38 25.01 16.11 -21.04
C GLU A 38 25.25 14.72 -21.66
N GLN A 39 26.44 14.14 -21.43
CA GLN A 39 26.70 12.73 -21.78
C GLN A 39 25.74 11.79 -21.03
N ASP A 40 25.55 11.98 -19.72
CA ASP A 40 24.57 11.22 -18.93
C ASP A 40 23.15 11.35 -19.55
N LYS A 41 22.72 12.56 -19.93
CA LYS A 41 21.40 12.79 -20.56
C LYS A 41 21.28 12.07 -21.90
N ALA A 42 22.29 12.13 -22.77
CA ALA A 42 22.29 11.45 -24.07
C ALA A 42 22.14 9.93 -23.90
N ILE A 43 22.87 9.35 -22.94
CA ILE A 43 22.74 7.94 -22.57
C ILE A 43 21.29 7.64 -22.15
N TYR A 44 20.70 8.41 -21.23
CA TYR A 44 19.33 8.17 -20.77
C TYR A 44 18.27 8.34 -21.86
N ALA A 45 18.45 9.28 -22.79
CA ALA A 45 17.55 9.46 -23.92
C ALA A 45 17.55 8.23 -24.85
N LEU A 46 18.73 7.69 -25.15
CA LEU A 46 18.86 6.43 -25.89
C LEU A 46 18.17 5.27 -25.16
N LEU A 47 18.33 5.17 -23.83
CA LEU A 47 17.65 4.14 -23.04
C LEU A 47 16.11 4.26 -23.13
N GLU A 48 15.54 5.46 -23.01
CA GLU A 48 14.09 5.65 -23.08
C GLU A 48 13.52 5.38 -24.47
N ARG A 49 14.26 5.67 -25.56
CA ARG A 49 13.84 5.31 -26.94
C ARG A 49 13.84 3.80 -27.18
N LEU A 50 14.84 3.07 -26.67
CA LEU A 50 14.96 1.63 -26.91
C LEU A 50 14.06 0.77 -26.03
N LYS A 51 13.65 1.22 -24.84
CA LYS A 51 12.80 0.42 -23.94
C LYS A 51 11.47 -0.04 -24.58
N PRO A 52 10.68 0.81 -25.25
CA PRO A 52 9.45 0.37 -25.92
C PRO A 52 9.72 -0.66 -27.02
N VAL A 53 10.80 -0.47 -27.79
CA VAL A 53 11.22 -1.38 -28.86
C VAL A 53 11.58 -2.76 -28.31
N ILE A 54 12.36 -2.80 -27.22
CA ILE A 54 12.67 -4.03 -26.49
C ILE A 54 11.39 -4.68 -25.96
N ASP A 55 10.49 -3.90 -25.35
CA ASP A 55 9.24 -4.43 -24.81
C ASP A 55 8.37 -5.06 -25.91
N GLU A 56 8.33 -4.51 -27.12
CA GLU A 56 7.61 -5.13 -28.24
C GLU A 56 8.23 -6.46 -28.67
N GLY A 57 9.55 -6.54 -28.79
CA GLY A 57 10.25 -7.81 -29.06
C GLY A 57 10.04 -8.86 -27.96
N ILE A 58 9.87 -8.45 -26.70
CA ILE A 58 9.55 -9.36 -25.58
C ILE A 58 8.07 -9.79 -25.62
N LYS A 59 7.15 -8.89 -25.98
CA LYS A 59 5.73 -9.22 -26.15
C LYS A 59 5.52 -10.26 -27.24
N ASP A 60 6.25 -10.14 -28.34
CA ASP A 60 6.20 -11.10 -29.45
C ASP A 60 6.53 -12.53 -28.97
N ILE A 61 7.64 -12.70 -28.24
CA ILE A 61 8.02 -13.97 -27.61
C ILE A 61 6.92 -14.48 -26.66
N ALA A 62 6.31 -13.60 -25.87
CA ALA A 62 5.24 -13.97 -24.94
C ALA A 62 3.96 -14.41 -25.68
N ARG A 63 3.55 -13.68 -26.72
CA ARG A 63 2.38 -14.00 -27.56
C ARG A 63 2.55 -15.36 -28.22
N ASP A 64 3.71 -15.61 -28.82
CA ASP A 64 4.05 -16.90 -29.44
C ASP A 64 4.11 -18.05 -28.43
N THR A 65 4.62 -17.78 -27.23
CA THR A 65 4.63 -18.78 -26.14
C THR A 65 3.22 -19.18 -25.74
N LEU A 66 2.34 -18.22 -25.48
CA LEU A 66 0.99 -18.48 -24.99
C LEU A 66 0.08 -19.07 -26.06
N LYS A 67 0.24 -18.65 -27.32
CA LYS A 67 -0.50 -19.20 -28.47
C LYS A 67 -0.20 -20.69 -28.70
N ASN A 68 1.04 -21.12 -28.42
CA ASN A 68 1.48 -22.50 -28.58
C ASN A 68 1.43 -23.30 -27.27
N CYS A 69 0.73 -22.80 -26.25
CA CYS A 69 0.66 -23.44 -24.94
C CYS A 69 -0.60 -24.32 -24.85
N GLU A 70 -0.42 -25.64 -24.85
CA GLU A 70 -1.48 -26.60 -24.53
C GLU A 70 -1.25 -27.18 -23.12
N LEU A 71 -2.13 -26.83 -22.18
CA LEU A 71 -2.03 -27.25 -20.79
C LEU A 71 -3.30 -27.97 -20.33
N SER A 72 -3.13 -29.02 -19.53
CA SER A 72 -4.22 -29.70 -18.84
C SER A 72 -4.43 -29.06 -17.46
N PHE A 73 -5.60 -28.42 -17.25
CA PHE A 73 -5.96 -27.70 -16.03
C PHE A 73 -6.91 -28.48 -15.10
N GLU A 74 -7.30 -29.69 -15.48
CA GLU A 74 -8.32 -30.52 -14.81
C GLU A 74 -7.94 -30.82 -13.36
N LYS A 75 -6.72 -31.31 -13.12
CA LYS A 75 -6.22 -31.57 -11.75
C LYS A 75 -6.15 -30.30 -10.91
N LEU A 76 -5.79 -29.17 -11.53
CA LEU A 76 -5.73 -27.89 -10.83
C LEU A 76 -7.15 -27.43 -10.44
N TYR A 77 -8.14 -27.67 -11.30
CA TYR A 77 -9.55 -27.40 -11.02
C TYR A 77 -10.10 -28.28 -9.90
N GLU A 78 -9.80 -29.58 -9.91
CA GLU A 78 -10.19 -30.52 -8.85
C GLU A 78 -9.69 -30.07 -7.47
N HIS A 79 -8.41 -29.69 -7.38
CA HIS A 79 -7.82 -29.17 -6.14
C HIS A 79 -8.37 -27.80 -5.73
N PHE A 80 -8.75 -26.96 -6.69
CA PHE A 80 -9.41 -25.69 -6.43
C PHE A 80 -10.79 -25.90 -5.77
N LEU A 81 -11.58 -26.84 -6.29
CA LEU A 81 -12.90 -27.17 -5.74
C LEU A 81 -12.83 -27.85 -4.37
N SER A 82 -11.85 -28.74 -4.16
CA SER A 82 -11.68 -29.45 -2.88
C SER A 82 -11.16 -28.56 -1.75
N GLY A 83 -10.55 -27.41 -2.09
CA GLY A 83 -9.90 -26.51 -1.13
C GLY A 83 -8.57 -27.03 -0.59
N ASP A 84 -7.98 -28.08 -1.19
CA ASP A 84 -6.66 -28.60 -0.82
C ASP A 84 -5.55 -27.65 -1.30
N LYS A 85 -5.16 -26.73 -0.41
CA LYS A 85 -4.12 -25.73 -0.67
C LYS A 85 -2.76 -26.34 -0.99
N LYS A 86 -2.42 -27.53 -0.45
CA LYS A 86 -1.11 -28.15 -0.68
C LYS A 86 -1.05 -28.78 -2.06
N ALA A 87 -2.08 -29.54 -2.43
CA ALA A 87 -2.17 -30.16 -3.75
C ALA A 87 -2.30 -29.10 -4.86
N TYR A 88 -3.13 -28.07 -4.64
CA TYR A 88 -3.25 -26.93 -5.55
C TYR A 88 -1.91 -26.23 -5.79
N ALA A 89 -1.16 -25.94 -4.72
CA ALA A 89 0.15 -25.28 -4.85
C ALA A 89 1.15 -26.14 -5.63
N LYS A 90 1.17 -27.46 -5.41
CA LYS A 90 2.03 -28.40 -6.13
C LYS A 90 1.70 -28.45 -7.62
N GLU A 91 0.42 -28.54 -7.97
CA GLU A 91 -0.04 -28.62 -9.36
C GLU A 91 0.13 -27.28 -10.10
N SER A 92 -0.15 -26.16 -9.43
CA SER A 92 0.14 -24.81 -9.95
C SER A 92 1.60 -24.66 -10.34
N GLU A 93 2.51 -25.16 -9.50
CA GLU A 93 3.96 -25.09 -9.76
C GLU A 93 4.38 -26.01 -10.92
N ARG A 94 3.72 -27.16 -11.09
CA ARG A 94 3.91 -28.02 -12.27
C ARG A 94 3.54 -27.29 -13.56
N LEU A 95 2.36 -26.66 -13.60
CA LEU A 95 1.87 -25.96 -14.79
C LEU A 95 2.71 -24.74 -15.15
N LYS A 96 3.16 -23.97 -14.16
CA LYS A 96 4.12 -22.87 -14.41
C LYS A 96 5.41 -23.38 -15.06
N LYS A 97 5.93 -24.52 -14.62
CA LYS A 97 7.12 -25.14 -15.23
C LYS A 97 6.86 -25.60 -16.67
N GLU A 98 5.67 -26.10 -16.98
CA GLU A 98 5.28 -26.45 -18.36
C GLU A 98 5.24 -25.20 -19.26
N ILE A 99 4.65 -24.09 -18.79
CA ILE A 99 4.66 -22.81 -19.53
C ILE A 99 6.11 -22.36 -19.83
N VAL A 100 7.00 -22.46 -18.83
CA VAL A 100 8.41 -22.10 -19.00
C VAL A 100 9.13 -23.05 -19.97
N LYS A 101 8.78 -24.35 -19.99
CA LYS A 101 9.32 -25.27 -21.00
C LYS A 101 8.88 -24.89 -22.42
N THR A 102 7.61 -24.52 -22.61
CA THR A 102 7.10 -24.04 -23.91
C THR A 102 7.80 -22.74 -24.31
N LEU A 103 7.98 -21.81 -23.37
CA LEU A 103 8.76 -20.59 -23.59
C LEU A 103 10.17 -20.90 -24.09
N ILE A 104 10.89 -21.83 -23.44
CA ILE A 104 12.26 -22.21 -23.85
C ILE A 104 12.28 -22.78 -25.28
N LYS A 105 11.25 -23.55 -25.67
CA LYS A 105 11.14 -24.10 -27.03
C LYS A 105 10.85 -23.03 -28.08
N ASN A 106 10.12 -21.97 -27.70
CA ASN A 106 9.72 -20.88 -28.59
C ASN A 106 10.67 -19.67 -28.54
N LEU A 107 11.85 -19.81 -27.93
CA LEU A 107 12.84 -18.74 -27.96
C LEU A 107 13.31 -18.47 -29.40
N PRO A 108 13.54 -17.20 -29.77
CA PRO A 108 14.04 -16.86 -31.10
C PRO A 108 15.38 -17.53 -31.41
N GLU A 109 15.62 -17.77 -32.70
CA GLU A 109 16.89 -18.31 -33.18
C GLU A 109 18.05 -17.42 -32.72
N GLY A 110 19.10 -18.05 -32.18
CA GLY A 110 20.22 -17.35 -31.56
C GLY A 110 20.11 -17.17 -30.05
N ILE A 111 19.03 -17.57 -29.37
CA ILE A 111 18.93 -17.55 -27.90
C ILE A 111 18.67 -18.97 -27.38
N GLY A 112 19.62 -19.54 -26.64
CA GLY A 112 19.50 -20.91 -26.12
C GLY A 112 18.95 -21.00 -24.70
N LYS A 113 18.96 -19.88 -23.96
CA LYS A 113 18.49 -19.77 -22.58
C LYS A 113 17.79 -18.43 -22.40
N ILE A 114 16.73 -18.40 -21.60
CA ILE A 114 15.98 -17.16 -21.33
C ILE A 114 16.90 -16.08 -20.72
N SER A 115 17.88 -16.47 -19.90
CA SER A 115 18.86 -15.55 -19.32
C SER A 115 19.72 -14.80 -20.36
N GLU A 116 19.85 -15.33 -21.58
CA GLU A 116 20.57 -14.68 -22.68
C GLU A 116 19.80 -13.48 -23.28
N ILE A 117 18.54 -13.24 -22.90
CA ILE A 117 17.83 -11.99 -23.21
C ILE A 117 18.59 -10.78 -22.62
N ASN A 118 19.26 -10.96 -21.47
CA ASN A 118 20.12 -9.94 -20.88
C ASN A 118 21.55 -10.03 -21.42
N SER A 119 21.68 -9.98 -22.74
CA SER A 119 22.98 -10.04 -23.42
C SER A 119 23.01 -9.18 -24.67
N ALA A 120 24.24 -8.87 -25.12
CA ALA A 120 24.45 -8.21 -26.41
C ALA A 120 23.95 -9.05 -27.59
N LYS A 121 23.87 -10.39 -27.42
CA LYS A 121 23.39 -11.33 -28.44
C LYS A 121 21.91 -11.11 -28.75
N TYR A 122 21.10 -10.84 -27.73
CA TYR A 122 19.69 -10.53 -27.91
C TYR A 122 19.50 -9.16 -28.56
N LEU A 123 20.10 -8.10 -28.01
CA LEU A 123 19.89 -6.74 -28.52
C LEU A 123 20.44 -6.56 -29.95
N ASN A 124 21.71 -6.92 -30.19
CA ASN A 124 22.38 -6.64 -31.45
C ASN A 124 22.13 -7.70 -32.53
N GLY A 125 21.53 -8.83 -32.16
CA GLY A 125 21.17 -9.91 -33.08
C GLY A 125 19.66 -10.02 -33.20
N VAL A 126 19.03 -10.69 -32.24
CA VAL A 126 17.60 -11.04 -32.29
C VAL A 126 16.69 -9.81 -32.43
N LEU A 127 16.86 -8.80 -31.58
CA LEU A 127 16.01 -7.59 -31.62
C LEU A 127 16.29 -6.77 -32.87
N TYR A 128 17.55 -6.62 -33.25
CA TYR A 128 17.94 -5.93 -34.48
C TYR A 128 17.25 -6.56 -35.70
N ASP A 129 17.36 -7.89 -35.86
CA ASP A 129 16.76 -8.63 -36.96
C ASP A 129 15.22 -8.58 -36.93
N PHE A 130 14.62 -8.64 -35.74
CA PHE A 130 13.18 -8.51 -35.57
C PHE A 130 12.69 -7.16 -36.12
N ILE A 131 13.32 -6.05 -35.70
CA ILE A 131 12.95 -4.71 -36.18
C ILE A 131 13.24 -4.55 -37.67
N ASP A 132 14.37 -5.07 -38.15
CA ASP A 132 14.73 -5.00 -39.56
C ASP A 132 13.67 -5.66 -40.47
N LYS A 133 13.11 -6.79 -40.03
CA LYS A 133 12.12 -7.57 -40.79
C LYS A 133 10.67 -7.11 -40.63
N THR A 134 10.30 -6.59 -39.45
CA THR A 134 8.88 -6.29 -39.13
C THR A 134 8.48 -4.85 -39.44
N HIS A 135 9.42 -3.91 -39.47
CA HIS A 135 9.13 -2.48 -39.67
C HIS A 135 9.39 -2.04 -41.10
N LYS A 136 8.54 -1.14 -41.62
CA LYS A 136 8.74 -0.51 -42.94
C LYS A 136 10.00 0.35 -42.93
N ASP A 137 10.71 0.37 -44.07
CA ASP A 137 11.92 1.17 -44.20
C ASP A 137 11.60 2.67 -44.07
N SER A 138 12.25 3.31 -43.11
CA SER A 138 11.98 4.69 -42.68
C SER A 138 13.20 5.23 -41.92
N GLU A 139 13.33 6.56 -41.85
CA GLU A 139 14.37 7.21 -41.05
C GLU A 139 14.30 6.79 -39.57
N GLU A 140 13.08 6.61 -39.05
CA GLU A 140 12.84 6.13 -37.68
C GLU A 140 13.38 4.71 -37.45
N LYS A 141 13.14 3.79 -38.40
CA LYS A 141 13.73 2.43 -38.36
C LYS A 141 15.25 2.49 -38.32
N GLN A 142 15.87 3.26 -39.21
CA GLN A 142 17.34 3.37 -39.29
C GLN A 142 17.93 3.96 -38.01
N ASN A 143 17.27 4.95 -37.41
CA ASN A 143 17.66 5.51 -36.11
C ASN A 143 17.59 4.47 -34.99
N ILE A 144 16.54 3.65 -34.93
CA ILE A 144 16.40 2.57 -33.94
C ILE A 144 17.50 1.52 -34.10
N LEU A 145 17.76 1.08 -35.33
CA LEU A 145 18.82 0.11 -35.62
C LEU A 145 20.20 0.65 -35.22
N SER A 146 20.46 1.94 -35.48
CA SER A 146 21.69 2.59 -35.02
C SER A 146 21.79 2.66 -33.50
N ASP A 147 20.71 3.07 -32.82
CA ASP A 147 20.64 3.11 -31.35
C ASP A 147 20.93 1.72 -30.74
N ILE A 148 20.41 0.64 -31.34
CA ILE A 148 20.69 -0.74 -30.92
C ILE A 148 22.18 -1.05 -31.00
N LEU A 149 22.85 -0.70 -32.10
CA LEU A 149 24.28 -0.96 -32.29
C LEU A 149 25.16 -0.16 -31.31
N GLU A 150 24.74 1.04 -30.92
CA GLU A 150 25.43 1.87 -29.92
C GLU A 150 25.40 1.25 -28.51
N THR A 151 24.53 0.28 -28.22
CA THR A 151 24.40 -0.34 -26.90
C THR A 151 25.62 -1.15 -26.43
N LYS A 152 26.61 -1.43 -27.29
CA LYS A 152 27.81 -2.23 -26.97
C LYS A 152 28.57 -1.75 -25.72
N GLY A 153 28.53 -0.46 -25.39
CA GLY A 153 29.13 0.12 -24.17
C GLY A 153 28.19 0.29 -22.97
N TYR A 154 26.88 0.12 -23.17
CA TYR A 154 25.82 0.54 -22.23
C TYR A 154 24.94 -0.63 -21.74
N LEU A 155 25.26 -1.88 -22.09
CA LEU A 155 24.46 -3.06 -21.73
C LEU A 155 24.16 -3.16 -20.21
N ALA A 156 25.10 -2.70 -19.38
CA ALA A 156 24.95 -2.65 -17.92
C ALA A 156 23.71 -1.88 -17.47
N LEU A 157 23.36 -0.82 -18.22
CA LEU A 157 22.25 0.09 -17.93
C LEU A 157 20.90 -0.58 -18.16
N PHE A 158 20.83 -1.43 -19.19
CA PHE A 158 19.65 -2.24 -19.48
C PHE A 158 19.54 -3.47 -18.58
N SER A 159 20.61 -3.89 -17.90
CA SER A 159 20.63 -5.16 -17.19
C SER A 159 19.48 -5.33 -16.20
N LYS A 160 19.16 -4.30 -15.39
CA LYS A 160 18.02 -4.35 -14.47
C LYS A 160 16.67 -4.40 -15.21
N PHE A 161 16.54 -3.66 -16.30
CA PHE A 161 15.34 -3.64 -17.13
C PHE A 161 15.12 -5.00 -17.81
N LEU A 162 16.14 -5.55 -18.48
CA LEU A 162 16.10 -6.85 -19.14
C LEU A 162 15.91 -8.00 -18.15
N THR A 163 16.59 -7.98 -16.99
CA THR A 163 16.34 -8.97 -15.92
C THR A 163 14.88 -8.92 -15.45
N SER A 164 14.27 -7.73 -15.36
CA SER A 164 12.85 -7.64 -15.02
C SER A 164 11.97 -8.32 -16.07
N ARG A 165 12.32 -8.23 -17.37
CA ARG A 165 11.59 -8.88 -18.47
C ARG A 165 11.81 -10.39 -18.51
N ILE A 166 13.02 -10.85 -18.20
CA ILE A 166 13.28 -12.28 -17.94
C ILE A 166 12.38 -12.77 -16.81
N THR A 167 12.29 -12.05 -15.69
CA THR A 167 11.38 -12.40 -14.59
C THR A 167 9.90 -12.31 -15.02
N THR A 168 9.55 -11.38 -15.91
CA THR A 168 8.20 -11.30 -16.50
C THR A 168 7.87 -12.59 -17.24
N LEU A 169 8.74 -13.05 -18.14
CA LEU A 169 8.53 -14.25 -18.93
C LEU A 169 8.59 -15.54 -18.07
N GLU A 170 9.59 -15.68 -17.20
CA GLU A 170 9.83 -16.90 -16.43
C GLU A 170 8.88 -17.09 -15.24
N GLN A 171 8.40 -16.00 -14.65
CA GLN A 171 7.64 -16.07 -13.39
C GLN A 171 6.31 -15.36 -13.47
N SER A 172 6.29 -14.10 -13.90
CA SER A 172 5.10 -13.25 -13.77
C SER A 172 3.99 -13.67 -14.74
N MET A 173 4.34 -13.97 -15.99
CA MET A 173 3.40 -14.45 -17.02
C MET A 173 2.81 -15.82 -16.65
N PRO A 174 3.61 -16.85 -16.30
CA PRO A 174 3.07 -18.12 -15.79
C PRO A 174 2.16 -17.92 -14.57
N LYS A 175 2.55 -17.03 -13.65
CA LYS A 175 1.71 -16.70 -12.49
C LYS A 175 0.39 -16.03 -12.90
N ARG A 176 0.40 -15.09 -13.85
CA ARG A 176 -0.80 -14.42 -14.39
C ARG A 176 -1.75 -15.44 -15.02
N VAL A 177 -1.22 -16.43 -15.74
CA VAL A 177 -2.03 -17.54 -16.28
C VAL A 177 -2.73 -18.31 -15.15
N ILE A 178 -2.06 -18.58 -14.02
CA ILE A 178 -2.71 -19.21 -12.87
C ILE A 178 -3.71 -18.27 -12.17
N GLU A 179 -3.39 -16.98 -11.99
CA GLU A 179 -4.30 -15.99 -11.38
C GLU A 179 -5.60 -15.85 -12.19
N ASN A 180 -5.49 -15.76 -13.52
CA ASN A 180 -6.66 -15.73 -14.41
C ASN A 180 -7.42 -17.06 -14.39
N PHE A 181 -6.72 -18.20 -14.22
CA PHE A 181 -7.37 -19.50 -14.04
C PHE A 181 -8.22 -19.52 -12.77
N GLU A 182 -7.74 -18.99 -11.63
CA GLU A 182 -8.54 -18.92 -10.40
C GLU A 182 -9.84 -18.11 -10.61
N ILE A 183 -9.76 -17.02 -11.38
CA ILE A 183 -10.92 -16.21 -11.73
C ILE A 183 -11.88 -17.00 -12.62
N TYR A 184 -11.35 -17.64 -13.66
CA TYR A 184 -12.11 -18.45 -14.61
C TYR A 184 -12.77 -19.66 -13.92
N ALA A 185 -12.01 -20.44 -13.15
CA ALA A 185 -12.48 -21.55 -12.34
C ALA A 185 -13.57 -21.14 -11.35
N ALA A 186 -13.45 -19.96 -10.72
CA ALA A 186 -14.49 -19.43 -9.86
C ALA A 186 -15.73 -18.93 -10.64
N ASN A 187 -15.60 -18.62 -11.94
CA ASN A 187 -16.70 -18.21 -12.79
C ASN A 187 -17.49 -19.41 -13.34
N ILE A 188 -16.85 -20.56 -13.62
CA ILE A 188 -17.49 -21.79 -14.12
C ILE A 188 -18.78 -22.13 -13.35
N PRO A 189 -18.77 -22.36 -12.02
CA PRO A 189 -19.98 -22.76 -11.29
C PRO A 189 -21.03 -21.64 -11.22
N LYS A 190 -20.63 -20.36 -11.30
CA LYS A 190 -21.57 -19.24 -11.33
C LYS A 190 -22.28 -19.15 -12.67
N MET A 191 -21.55 -19.43 -13.75
CA MET A 191 -22.06 -19.43 -15.11
C MET A 191 -22.99 -20.64 -15.31
N GLN A 192 -22.61 -21.81 -14.82
CA GLN A 192 -23.48 -23.01 -14.78
C GLN A 192 -24.78 -22.73 -14.01
N ASP A 193 -24.72 -22.20 -12.78
CA ASP A 193 -25.92 -21.84 -12.00
C ASP A 193 -26.81 -20.82 -12.75
N ALA A 194 -26.20 -19.84 -13.41
CA ALA A 194 -26.93 -18.85 -14.21
C ALA A 194 -27.60 -19.46 -15.45
N LEU A 195 -26.99 -20.46 -16.08
CA LEU A 195 -27.56 -21.17 -17.24
C LEU A 195 -28.66 -22.14 -16.83
N GLU A 196 -28.40 -22.99 -15.83
CA GLU A 196 -29.35 -24.01 -15.33
C GLU A 196 -30.64 -23.38 -14.83
N ARG A 197 -30.56 -22.20 -14.20
CA ARG A 197 -31.71 -21.47 -13.68
C ARG A 197 -32.28 -20.44 -14.67
N GLY A 198 -31.84 -20.47 -15.93
CA GLY A 198 -32.39 -19.67 -17.02
C GLY A 198 -32.21 -18.16 -16.85
N ALA A 199 -31.12 -17.73 -16.22
CA ALA A 199 -30.78 -16.31 -16.09
C ALA A 199 -30.09 -15.73 -17.34
N VAL A 200 -29.63 -16.56 -18.27
CA VAL A 200 -28.91 -16.12 -19.49
C VAL A 200 -29.22 -17.05 -20.68
N SER A 201 -29.35 -16.50 -21.89
CA SER A 201 -29.52 -17.26 -23.15
C SER A 201 -28.62 -16.71 -24.28
N PHE A 202 -27.63 -17.48 -24.73
CA PHE A 202 -26.75 -17.30 -25.88
C PHE A 202 -26.98 -18.34 -27.02
N ALA A 203 -26.43 -18.02 -28.20
CA ALA A 203 -26.38 -18.89 -29.38
C ALA A 203 -25.06 -19.70 -29.51
N ILE A 204 -24.15 -19.61 -28.53
CA ILE A 204 -22.87 -20.33 -28.48
C ILE A 204 -23.06 -21.64 -27.70
N GLU A 205 -22.42 -22.74 -28.11
CA GLU A 205 -22.45 -24.04 -27.40
C GLU A 205 -21.85 -23.91 -25.97
N TYR A 206 -22.72 -23.62 -25.00
CA TYR A 206 -22.42 -23.29 -23.60
C TYR A 206 -21.56 -24.28 -22.83
N GLU A 207 -21.56 -25.55 -23.25
CA GLU A 207 -20.79 -26.63 -22.64
C GLU A 207 -19.29 -26.37 -22.77
N SER A 208 -18.86 -25.69 -23.83
CA SER A 208 -17.45 -25.38 -24.09
C SER A 208 -16.90 -24.33 -23.11
N ILE A 209 -17.56 -23.17 -22.94
CA ILE A 209 -17.08 -22.07 -22.07
C ILE A 209 -17.20 -22.42 -20.58
N CYS A 210 -18.08 -23.35 -20.20
CA CYS A 210 -18.12 -23.88 -18.82
C CYS A 210 -17.13 -25.04 -18.60
N SER A 211 -16.36 -25.43 -19.63
CA SER A 211 -15.31 -26.44 -19.52
C SER A 211 -14.01 -25.83 -19.02
N VAL A 212 -13.25 -26.64 -18.28
CA VAL A 212 -11.88 -26.32 -17.87
C VAL A 212 -10.96 -26.18 -19.09
N ASP A 213 -11.19 -26.96 -20.14
CA ASP A 213 -10.31 -27.04 -21.31
C ASP A 213 -10.32 -25.77 -22.15
N TYR A 214 -11.47 -25.06 -22.17
CA TYR A 214 -11.63 -23.80 -22.90
C TYR A 214 -10.70 -22.71 -22.39
N TYR A 215 -10.16 -22.84 -21.17
CA TYR A 215 -9.20 -21.88 -20.64
C TYR A 215 -7.93 -21.73 -21.51
N ASN A 216 -7.51 -22.78 -22.22
CA ASN A 216 -6.38 -22.70 -23.15
C ASN A 216 -6.63 -21.73 -24.32
N GLN A 217 -7.90 -21.49 -24.68
CA GLN A 217 -8.27 -20.58 -25.76
C GLN A 217 -8.28 -19.11 -25.33
N ILE A 218 -8.13 -18.81 -24.04
CA ILE A 218 -8.23 -17.45 -23.50
C ILE A 218 -6.98 -17.02 -22.72
N LEU A 219 -5.81 -17.45 -23.20
CA LEU A 219 -4.50 -17.11 -22.62
C LEU A 219 -3.90 -15.83 -23.19
N SER A 220 -4.18 -15.51 -24.46
CA SER A 220 -3.68 -14.31 -25.14
C SER A 220 -4.46 -13.06 -24.72
N GLN A 221 -3.90 -11.87 -24.93
CA GLN A 221 -4.60 -10.63 -24.60
C GLN A 221 -5.87 -10.41 -25.42
N GLU A 222 -5.82 -10.75 -26.71
CA GLU A 222 -6.96 -10.63 -27.63
C GLU A 222 -8.13 -11.51 -27.17
N ASP A 223 -7.82 -12.74 -26.78
CA ASP A 223 -8.83 -13.70 -26.32
C ASP A 223 -9.37 -13.34 -24.92
N ILE A 224 -8.49 -12.84 -24.03
CA ILE A 224 -8.90 -12.29 -22.73
C ILE A 224 -9.87 -11.12 -22.93
N ASP A 225 -9.60 -10.22 -23.86
CA ASP A 225 -10.48 -9.10 -24.15
C ASP A 225 -11.81 -9.59 -24.74
N SER A 226 -11.80 -10.61 -25.59
CA SER A 226 -13.02 -11.28 -26.10
C SER A 226 -13.85 -11.92 -24.98
N TYR A 227 -13.23 -12.67 -24.07
CA TYR A 227 -13.91 -13.23 -22.89
C TYR A 227 -14.46 -12.14 -21.97
N ASN A 228 -13.68 -11.07 -21.75
CA ASN A 228 -14.11 -9.95 -20.92
C ASN A 228 -15.27 -9.17 -21.55
N ARG A 229 -15.28 -9.02 -22.88
CA ARG A 229 -16.39 -8.48 -23.67
C ARG A 229 -17.65 -9.34 -23.52
N LEU A 230 -17.55 -10.67 -23.54
CA LEU A 230 -18.70 -11.54 -23.26
C LEU A 230 -19.31 -11.28 -21.87
N ILE A 231 -18.46 -11.03 -20.86
CA ILE A 231 -18.92 -10.73 -19.51
C ILE A 231 -19.56 -9.33 -19.41
N SER A 232 -18.95 -8.30 -20.02
CA SER A 232 -19.37 -6.90 -19.87
C SER A 232 -20.34 -6.38 -20.92
N GLY A 233 -20.41 -7.02 -22.09
CA GLY A 233 -21.05 -6.54 -23.30
C GLY A 233 -20.10 -5.78 -24.23
N ILE A 234 -20.54 -5.61 -25.48
CA ILE A 234 -19.86 -4.82 -26.53
C ILE A 234 -20.72 -3.60 -26.85
N MET A 235 -20.07 -2.47 -27.13
CA MET A 235 -20.67 -1.31 -27.78
C MET A 235 -20.00 -1.24 -29.15
N ASP A 236 -20.74 -1.42 -30.24
CA ASP A 236 -20.17 -1.29 -31.57
C ASP A 236 -20.01 0.19 -31.98
N GLU A 237 -19.35 0.44 -33.11
CA GLU A 237 -19.08 1.78 -33.65
C GLU A 237 -20.36 2.55 -34.03
N ASP A 238 -21.49 1.85 -34.15
CA ASP A 238 -22.83 2.37 -34.47
C ASP A 238 -23.72 2.54 -33.21
N GLY A 239 -23.21 2.22 -32.02
CA GLY A 239 -23.88 2.41 -30.73
C GLY A 239 -24.83 1.29 -30.30
N ALA A 240 -24.91 0.17 -31.04
CA ALA A 240 -25.67 -0.99 -30.60
C ALA A 240 -24.95 -1.69 -29.43
N LYS A 241 -25.68 -1.89 -28.33
CA LYS A 241 -25.15 -2.46 -27.09
C LYS A 241 -25.55 -3.91 -26.95
N GLU A 242 -24.62 -4.81 -27.24
CA GLU A 242 -24.81 -6.23 -26.95
C GLU A 242 -24.66 -6.47 -25.44
N LYS A 243 -25.72 -6.98 -24.79
CA LYS A 243 -25.72 -7.23 -23.34
C LYS A 243 -24.73 -8.35 -22.98
N GLY A 244 -23.79 -8.06 -22.09
CA GLY A 244 -22.94 -9.10 -21.50
C GLY A 244 -23.62 -9.89 -20.38
N ILE A 245 -23.02 -11.03 -20.01
CA ILE A 245 -23.54 -11.96 -18.98
C ILE A 245 -23.88 -11.26 -17.67
N ASN A 246 -22.98 -10.38 -17.18
CA ASN A 246 -23.17 -9.74 -15.88
C ASN A 246 -24.38 -8.79 -15.86
N GLN A 247 -24.72 -8.20 -17.00
CA GLN A 247 -25.87 -7.35 -17.12
C GLN A 247 -27.15 -8.17 -16.97
N THR A 248 -27.24 -9.31 -17.65
CA THR A 248 -28.38 -10.24 -17.57
C THR A 248 -28.55 -10.83 -16.15
N ILE A 249 -27.46 -11.25 -15.51
CA ILE A 249 -27.45 -11.71 -14.10
C ILE A 249 -27.96 -10.61 -13.15
N SER A 250 -27.52 -9.37 -13.36
CA SER A 250 -27.91 -8.24 -12.51
C SER A 250 -29.39 -7.93 -12.63
N GLU A 251 -29.92 -7.94 -13.85
CA GLU A 251 -31.36 -7.78 -14.12
C GLU A 251 -32.19 -8.85 -13.39
N LYS A 252 -31.76 -10.13 -13.46
CA LYS A 252 -32.43 -11.24 -12.75
C LYS A 252 -32.34 -11.13 -11.22
N ASN A 253 -31.20 -10.69 -10.68
CA ASN A 253 -31.03 -10.46 -9.24
C ASN A 253 -31.89 -9.33 -8.71
N ILE A 254 -32.03 -8.25 -9.50
CA ILE A 254 -32.93 -7.14 -9.19
C ILE A 254 -34.36 -7.67 -9.12
N LYS A 255 -34.76 -8.56 -10.03
CA LYS A 255 -36.05 -9.26 -10.02
C LYS A 255 -36.25 -10.05 -8.73
N ILE A 256 -35.34 -10.99 -8.39
CA ILE A 256 -35.37 -11.79 -7.15
C ILE A 256 -35.57 -10.90 -5.90
N LYS A 257 -34.79 -9.82 -5.78
CA LYS A 257 -34.83 -8.94 -4.61
C LYS A 257 -36.08 -8.07 -4.55
N SER A 258 -36.61 -7.66 -5.70
CA SER A 258 -37.81 -6.81 -5.76
C SER A 258 -39.10 -7.58 -5.56
N GLU A 259 -39.17 -8.81 -6.06
CA GLU A 259 -40.33 -9.68 -5.98
C GLU A 259 -40.33 -10.57 -4.71
N HIS A 260 -39.31 -10.45 -3.85
CA HIS A 260 -39.15 -11.24 -2.63
C HIS A 260 -39.20 -12.77 -2.89
N LEU A 261 -38.66 -13.20 -4.04
CA LEU A 261 -38.59 -14.62 -4.39
C LEU A 261 -37.71 -15.35 -3.37
N GLU A 262 -38.08 -16.59 -3.01
CA GLU A 262 -37.26 -17.45 -2.14
C GLU A 262 -35.97 -17.94 -2.84
N GLU A 263 -35.84 -17.65 -4.14
CA GLU A 263 -34.62 -17.91 -4.91
C GLU A 263 -33.41 -17.14 -4.37
N LYS A 264 -32.26 -17.82 -4.32
CA LYS A 264 -31.00 -17.17 -3.95
C LYS A 264 -30.51 -16.26 -5.09
N PRO A 265 -30.03 -15.04 -4.81
CA PRO A 265 -29.40 -14.20 -5.82
C PRO A 265 -28.18 -14.88 -6.45
N PHE A 266 -28.06 -14.76 -7.76
CA PHE A 266 -26.91 -15.14 -8.57
C PHE A 266 -25.69 -14.30 -8.20
N ARG A 267 -24.50 -14.88 -8.38
CA ARG A 267 -23.24 -14.16 -8.21
C ARG A 267 -22.75 -13.67 -9.58
N ILE A 268 -22.29 -12.43 -9.66
CA ILE A 268 -21.70 -11.89 -10.90
C ILE A 268 -20.35 -12.55 -11.22
N LEU A 269 -20.04 -12.62 -12.51
CA LEU A 269 -18.76 -13.08 -13.03
C LEU A 269 -17.70 -11.98 -12.88
N LYS A 270 -16.44 -12.39 -12.75
CA LYS A 270 -15.30 -11.48 -12.71
C LYS A 270 -14.58 -11.49 -14.05
N GLN A 271 -14.21 -10.32 -14.56
CA GLN A 271 -13.33 -10.21 -15.73
C GLN A 271 -11.92 -10.71 -15.40
N LEU A 272 -11.26 -11.31 -16.38
CA LEU A 272 -9.86 -11.71 -16.32
C LEU A 272 -8.97 -10.48 -16.34
N HIS A 273 -7.81 -10.60 -15.71
CA HIS A 273 -6.78 -9.58 -15.80
C HIS A 273 -6.14 -9.59 -17.19
N LYS A 274 -5.78 -8.40 -17.71
CA LYS A 274 -4.98 -8.29 -18.94
C LYS A 274 -3.68 -9.09 -18.82
N GLN A 275 -3.13 -9.56 -19.93
CA GLN A 275 -1.81 -10.16 -19.96
C GLN A 275 -0.72 -9.12 -19.63
N ILE A 276 0.43 -9.59 -19.15
CA ILE A 276 1.53 -8.70 -18.75
C ILE A 276 2.15 -8.06 -20.01
N LEU A 277 2.49 -6.76 -19.92
CA LEU A 277 3.06 -5.89 -20.97
C LEU A 277 2.10 -5.31 -22.03
N GLU A 278 0.85 -5.77 -22.14
CA GLU A 278 -0.09 -5.30 -23.19
C GLU A 278 -0.84 -3.98 -22.85
N GLU A 279 -1.19 -3.17 -23.87
CA GLU A 279 -1.86 -1.85 -23.77
C GLU A 279 -3.38 -1.87 -24.10
N ARG A 280 -4.09 -0.75 -23.86
CA ARG A 280 -5.50 -0.51 -24.26
C ARG A 280 -5.57 0.72 -25.18
N GLU A 281 -6.62 0.84 -26.01
CA GLU A 281 -6.81 1.94 -26.98
C GLU A 281 -6.98 3.35 -26.36
N LYS A 282 -6.51 4.40 -27.06
CA LYS A 282 -6.34 5.80 -26.59
C LYS A 282 -7.41 6.74 -27.16
N ALA A 283 -7.73 7.85 -26.47
CA ALA A 283 -8.83 8.77 -26.85
C ALA A 283 -8.47 10.26 -26.90
N PHE A 284 -7.24 10.63 -26.59
CA PHE A 284 -6.69 11.98 -26.69
C PHE A 284 -5.29 11.87 -27.31
N THR A 285 -4.83 12.92 -27.99
CA THR A 285 -3.51 12.93 -28.65
C THR A 285 -2.36 12.94 -27.62
N ILE A 286 -2.61 13.52 -26.43
CA ILE A 286 -1.66 13.64 -25.35
C ILE A 286 -2.01 12.59 -24.27
N ASP A 287 -1.17 11.57 -24.13
CA ASP A 287 -1.32 10.53 -23.10
C ASP A 287 -0.76 10.96 -21.73
N HIS A 288 0.12 11.96 -21.75
CA HIS A 288 0.79 12.48 -20.57
C HIS A 288 1.07 13.97 -20.73
N ILE A 289 0.75 14.75 -19.71
CA ILE A 289 1.01 16.20 -19.68
C ILE A 289 2.28 16.45 -18.86
N ASP A 290 3.20 17.23 -19.44
CA ASP A 290 4.46 17.66 -18.84
C ASP A 290 4.63 19.18 -18.75
N SER A 291 3.74 19.96 -19.36
CA SER A 291 3.79 21.43 -19.35
C SER A 291 2.43 22.10 -19.06
N ASP A 292 2.47 23.35 -18.59
CA ASP A 292 1.26 24.16 -18.39
C ASP A 292 0.57 24.43 -19.74
N GLU A 293 1.35 24.56 -20.82
CA GLU A 293 0.88 24.77 -22.18
C GLU A 293 0.03 23.58 -22.69
N GLU A 294 0.46 22.34 -22.40
CA GLU A 294 -0.30 21.13 -22.72
C GLU A 294 -1.60 21.04 -21.91
N VAL A 295 -1.63 21.52 -20.66
CA VAL A 295 -2.88 21.64 -19.89
C VAL A 295 -3.85 22.58 -20.61
N VAL A 296 -3.36 23.74 -21.05
CA VAL A 296 -4.20 24.71 -21.77
C VAL A 296 -4.74 24.08 -23.06
N GLN A 297 -3.90 23.34 -23.81
CA GLN A 297 -4.30 22.66 -25.05
C GLN A 297 -5.35 21.57 -24.79
N VAL A 298 -5.12 20.65 -23.86
CA VAL A 298 -6.07 19.57 -23.51
C VAL A 298 -7.40 20.14 -22.96
N THR A 299 -7.33 21.22 -22.19
CA THR A 299 -8.51 21.91 -21.66
C THR A 299 -9.31 22.58 -22.78
N LYS A 300 -8.62 23.20 -23.75
CA LYS A 300 -9.23 23.79 -24.93
C LYS A 300 -9.90 22.73 -25.82
N GLU A 301 -9.23 21.62 -26.10
CA GLU A 301 -9.80 20.50 -26.86
C GLU A 301 -11.06 19.95 -26.20
N ALA A 302 -11.06 19.78 -24.86
CA ALA A 302 -12.24 19.37 -24.12
C ALA A 302 -13.39 20.39 -24.20
N PHE A 303 -13.09 21.69 -24.16
CA PHE A 303 -14.08 22.74 -24.36
C PHE A 303 -14.65 22.74 -25.78
N GLU A 304 -13.80 22.64 -26.81
CA GLU A 304 -14.21 22.63 -28.21
C GLU A 304 -15.08 21.41 -28.54
N GLN A 305 -14.69 20.22 -28.05
CA GLN A 305 -15.48 19.00 -28.16
C GLN A 305 -16.86 19.16 -27.49
N THR A 306 -16.91 19.76 -26.30
CA THR A 306 -18.17 20.02 -25.59
C THR A 306 -19.04 21.04 -26.32
N LYS A 307 -18.43 22.10 -26.86
CA LYS A 307 -19.11 23.11 -27.67
C LYS A 307 -19.72 22.49 -28.93
N GLU A 308 -18.98 21.64 -29.62
CA GLU A 308 -19.49 20.93 -30.79
C GLU A 308 -20.69 20.06 -30.43
N GLN A 309 -20.60 19.28 -29.33
CA GLN A 309 -21.71 18.45 -28.87
C GLN A 309 -22.92 19.29 -28.46
N TRP A 310 -22.71 20.44 -27.81
CA TRP A 310 -23.78 21.39 -27.52
C TRP A 310 -24.46 21.94 -28.78
N GLU A 311 -23.69 22.31 -29.81
CA GLU A 311 -24.25 22.71 -31.11
C GLU A 311 -25.04 21.58 -31.78
N ASN A 312 -24.60 20.33 -31.63
CA ASN A 312 -25.32 19.16 -32.15
C ASN A 312 -26.63 18.90 -31.39
N ILE A 313 -26.66 19.07 -30.07
CA ILE A 313 -27.89 18.99 -29.26
C ILE A 313 -28.92 20.01 -29.75
N LYS A 314 -28.50 21.23 -30.08
CA LYS A 314 -29.40 22.27 -30.61
C LYS A 314 -29.99 21.93 -31.97
N LYS A 315 -29.33 21.07 -32.76
CA LYS A 315 -29.79 20.63 -34.08
C LYS A 315 -30.75 19.43 -34.00
N ILE A 316 -30.92 18.81 -32.83
CA ILE A 316 -31.90 17.74 -32.64
C ILE A 316 -33.29 18.32 -32.85
N ASN A 317 -34.00 17.79 -33.85
CA ASN A 317 -35.31 18.28 -34.24
C ASN A 317 -36.29 18.18 -33.06
N GLY A 318 -37.05 19.24 -32.79
CA GLY A 318 -38.02 19.32 -31.68
C GLY A 318 -37.45 19.57 -30.28
N PHE A 319 -36.14 19.39 -30.02
CA PHE A 319 -35.56 19.53 -28.67
C PHE A 319 -35.64 20.97 -28.11
N TYR A 320 -35.55 21.99 -28.97
CA TYR A 320 -35.65 23.42 -28.62
C TYR A 320 -36.93 24.11 -29.11
N ALA A 321 -37.96 23.34 -29.48
CA ALA A 321 -39.24 23.93 -29.88
C ALA A 321 -39.87 24.76 -28.73
N LYS A 322 -40.58 25.83 -29.08
CA LYS A 322 -41.28 26.71 -28.12
C LYS A 322 -42.35 25.94 -27.35
N ASP A 323 -42.98 24.99 -28.02
CA ASP A 323 -43.78 23.92 -27.46
C ASP A 323 -43.07 22.60 -27.83
N PRO A 324 -42.51 21.85 -26.87
CA PRO A 324 -41.87 20.56 -27.13
C PRO A 324 -42.78 19.56 -27.85
N GLY A 325 -44.11 19.72 -27.76
CA GLY A 325 -45.09 18.88 -28.45
C GLY A 325 -44.90 17.40 -28.15
N ASP A 326 -45.01 16.56 -29.18
CA ASP A 326 -44.94 15.10 -29.06
C ASP A 326 -43.56 14.55 -28.68
N ILE A 327 -42.47 15.33 -28.73
CA ILE A 327 -41.12 14.80 -28.48
C ILE A 327 -40.94 14.28 -27.05
N THR A 328 -41.63 14.88 -26.07
CA THR A 328 -41.59 14.45 -24.67
C THR A 328 -42.28 13.11 -24.44
N LEU A 329 -43.08 12.63 -25.41
CA LEU A 329 -43.65 11.28 -25.40
C LEU A 329 -42.58 10.20 -25.66
N PHE A 330 -41.45 10.57 -26.27
CA PHE A 330 -40.43 9.64 -26.74
C PHE A 330 -39.06 9.81 -26.06
N ILE A 331 -38.85 10.90 -25.30
CA ILE A 331 -37.65 11.12 -24.48
C ILE A 331 -37.87 10.56 -23.08
N VAL A 332 -36.96 9.69 -22.65
CA VAL A 332 -37.06 8.86 -21.45
C VAL A 332 -36.02 9.32 -20.43
N VAL A 333 -36.49 9.56 -19.21
CA VAL A 333 -35.65 9.69 -18.04
C VAL A 333 -35.30 8.29 -17.56
N GLY A 334 -34.01 7.98 -17.60
CA GLY A 334 -33.51 6.64 -17.31
C GLY A 334 -33.82 6.17 -15.87
N PRO A 335 -33.78 4.85 -15.62
CA PRO A 335 -34.02 4.30 -14.29
C PRO A 335 -33.01 4.85 -13.27
N ASN A 336 -33.50 5.18 -12.07
CA ASN A 336 -32.76 5.89 -11.04
C ASN A 336 -32.22 7.28 -11.44
N GLN A 337 -32.63 7.91 -12.55
CA GLN A 337 -32.23 9.29 -12.88
C GLN A 337 -33.20 10.35 -12.34
N THR A 338 -34.36 9.95 -11.82
CA THR A 338 -35.36 10.87 -11.24
C THR A 338 -34.81 11.68 -10.06
N HIS A 339 -33.94 11.10 -9.22
CA HIS A 339 -33.29 11.86 -8.14
C HIS A 339 -32.24 12.86 -8.64
N VAL A 340 -31.58 12.58 -9.77
CA VAL A 340 -30.62 13.48 -10.42
C VAL A 340 -31.38 14.63 -11.07
N LEU A 341 -32.47 14.31 -11.80
CA LEU A 341 -33.38 15.29 -12.38
C LEU A 341 -34.04 16.17 -11.30
N SER A 342 -34.45 15.57 -10.18
CA SER A 342 -35.03 16.29 -9.04
C SER A 342 -34.02 17.23 -8.40
N GLN A 343 -32.78 16.79 -8.21
CA GLN A 343 -31.71 17.66 -7.71
C GLN A 343 -31.39 18.78 -8.69
N LEU A 344 -31.37 18.48 -10.00
CA LEU A 344 -31.07 19.43 -11.07
C LEU A 344 -32.12 20.54 -11.17
N ILE A 345 -33.40 20.20 -11.03
CA ILE A 345 -34.52 21.14 -11.21
C ILE A 345 -34.94 21.80 -9.89
N TYR A 346 -35.04 21.04 -8.80
CA TYR A 346 -35.61 21.49 -7.52
C TYR A 346 -34.60 21.69 -6.40
N GLY A 347 -33.36 21.23 -6.54
CA GLY A 347 -32.36 21.26 -5.47
C GLY A 347 -32.58 20.23 -4.36
N GLU A 348 -33.56 19.33 -4.54
CA GLU A 348 -33.94 18.28 -3.59
C GLU A 348 -33.90 16.91 -4.28
N HIS A 349 -33.19 15.94 -3.69
CA HIS A 349 -33.05 14.60 -4.27
C HIS A 349 -34.36 13.81 -4.38
N ASP A 350 -35.32 14.05 -3.49
CA ASP A 350 -36.45 13.14 -3.28
C ASP A 350 -37.78 13.67 -3.82
N ARG A 351 -37.87 14.94 -4.24
CA ARG A 351 -39.14 15.60 -4.58
C ARG A 351 -39.91 14.92 -5.72
N ILE A 352 -39.26 14.64 -6.85
CA ILE A 352 -39.92 13.92 -7.97
C ILE A 352 -40.34 12.52 -7.51
N ARG A 353 -39.52 11.82 -6.73
CA ARG A 353 -39.85 10.49 -6.20
C ARG A 353 -41.11 10.54 -5.34
N LEU A 354 -41.20 11.50 -4.43
CA LEU A 354 -42.35 11.66 -3.54
C LEU A 354 -43.65 11.95 -4.31
N LEU A 355 -43.60 12.79 -5.35
CA LEU A 355 -44.74 13.09 -6.21
C LEU A 355 -45.20 11.88 -7.03
N LEU A 356 -44.25 11.11 -7.58
CA LEU A 356 -44.55 9.87 -8.28
C LEU A 356 -45.14 8.82 -7.33
N GLU A 357 -44.61 8.73 -6.11
CA GLU A 357 -45.18 7.86 -5.08
C GLU A 357 -46.60 8.26 -4.70
N GLU A 358 -46.89 9.56 -4.62
CA GLU A 358 -48.22 10.09 -4.33
C GLU A 358 -49.19 9.82 -5.48
N TYR A 359 -48.78 10.06 -6.72
CA TYR A 359 -49.56 9.75 -7.91
C TYR A 359 -49.94 8.26 -7.97
N GLU A 360 -48.98 7.36 -7.77
CA GLU A 360 -49.18 5.91 -7.74
C GLU A 360 -50.10 5.47 -6.59
N LYS A 361 -50.03 6.13 -5.43
CA LYS A 361 -50.97 5.89 -4.31
C LYS A 361 -52.38 6.37 -4.63
N ASN A 362 -52.53 7.44 -5.42
CA ASN A 362 -53.81 8.09 -5.75
C ASN A 362 -54.51 7.49 -6.98
N THR A 363 -53.79 6.84 -7.90
CA THR A 363 -54.35 6.11 -9.06
C THR A 363 -55.14 4.85 -8.66
N LEU A 364 -55.11 4.51 -7.37
CA LEU A 364 -55.78 3.38 -6.75
C LEU A 364 -57.22 3.70 -6.31
N GLU A 365 -57.93 4.54 -7.06
CA GLU A 365 -59.35 4.78 -6.80
C GLU A 365 -60.10 3.44 -6.79
N VAL A 366 -60.95 3.26 -5.77
CA VAL A 366 -61.94 2.16 -5.60
C VAL A 366 -61.45 0.84 -4.97
N LEU A 367 -60.87 0.87 -3.77
CA LEU A 367 -61.03 -0.24 -2.81
C LEU A 367 -61.77 0.26 -1.56
N PRO A 368 -63.02 -0.19 -1.30
CA PRO A 368 -63.69 0.10 -0.04
C PRO A 368 -62.81 -0.40 1.12
N ARG A 369 -62.44 0.47 2.05
CA ARG A 369 -61.62 0.11 3.23
C ARG A 369 -62.47 -0.62 4.28
N ARG A 370 -63.12 -1.72 3.90
CA ARG A 370 -64.17 -2.35 4.72
C ARG A 370 -63.69 -3.64 5.40
N THR A 371 -62.77 -4.41 4.82
CA THR A 371 -62.28 -5.69 5.39
C THR A 371 -60.77 -5.71 5.70
N LYS A 372 -60.35 -6.70 6.52
CA LYS A 372 -58.96 -6.89 6.97
C LYS A 372 -58.01 -7.32 5.84
N SER A 373 -58.51 -8.04 4.83
CA SER A 373 -57.73 -8.45 3.65
C SER A 373 -57.51 -7.29 2.66
N GLU A 374 -58.51 -6.43 2.48
CA GLU A 374 -58.42 -5.22 1.64
C GLU A 374 -57.39 -4.22 2.19
N LYS A 375 -57.38 -4.01 3.52
CA LYS A 375 -56.33 -3.22 4.19
C LYS A 375 -54.93 -3.81 3.99
N ALA A 376 -54.76 -5.13 4.14
CA ALA A 376 -53.47 -5.78 3.92
C ALA A 376 -52.97 -5.68 2.47
N ARG A 377 -53.88 -5.73 1.49
CA ARG A 377 -53.55 -5.56 0.07
C ARG A 377 -53.14 -4.12 -0.26
N TYR A 378 -53.83 -3.14 0.34
CA TYR A 378 -53.47 -1.72 0.27
C TYR A 378 -52.10 -1.47 0.90
N ASP A 379 -51.85 -1.96 2.11
CA ASP A 379 -50.57 -1.79 2.80
C ASP A 379 -49.41 -2.46 2.03
N LYS A 380 -49.63 -3.63 1.41
CA LYS A 380 -48.64 -4.29 0.55
C LYS A 380 -48.30 -3.45 -0.69
N PHE A 381 -49.30 -2.80 -1.29
CA PHE A 381 -49.08 -1.89 -2.42
C PHE A 381 -48.30 -0.65 -1.99
N VAL A 382 -48.77 0.07 -0.96
CA VAL A 382 -48.17 1.31 -0.46
C VAL A 382 -46.70 1.11 -0.09
N ASN A 383 -46.35 -0.02 0.54
CA ASN A 383 -44.97 -0.36 0.89
C ASN A 383 -44.09 -0.73 -0.33
N ALA A 384 -44.69 -1.09 -1.47
CA ALA A 384 -43.98 -1.40 -2.71
C ALA A 384 -43.75 -0.17 -3.60
N VAL A 385 -44.58 0.88 -3.47
CA VAL A 385 -44.52 2.09 -4.32
C VAL A 385 -43.13 2.76 -4.34
N PRO A 386 -42.45 3.02 -3.22
CA PRO A 386 -41.14 3.68 -3.25
C PRO A 386 -40.08 2.89 -4.05
N LYS A 387 -40.13 1.56 -3.99
CA LYS A 387 -39.23 0.67 -4.74
C LYS A 387 -39.60 0.59 -6.22
N LYS A 388 -40.89 0.69 -6.54
CA LYS A 388 -41.43 0.71 -7.91
C LYS A 388 -40.98 1.98 -8.61
N VAL A 389 -41.33 3.14 -8.05
CA VAL A 389 -41.01 4.48 -8.57
C VAL A 389 -39.51 4.69 -8.75
N ALA A 390 -38.67 4.18 -7.85
CA ALA A 390 -37.22 4.34 -7.98
C ALA A 390 -36.60 3.61 -9.20
N LYS A 391 -37.28 2.57 -9.72
CA LYS A 391 -36.76 1.67 -10.76
C LYS A 391 -37.38 1.86 -12.13
N GLU A 392 -38.47 2.62 -12.21
CA GLU A 392 -39.17 2.87 -13.46
C GLU A 392 -38.46 3.95 -14.27
N SER A 393 -38.41 3.73 -15.59
CA SER A 393 -38.17 4.78 -16.55
C SER A 393 -39.48 5.49 -16.81
N HIS A 394 -39.40 6.78 -17.07
CA HIS A 394 -40.59 7.55 -17.42
C HIS A 394 -40.24 8.47 -18.58
N THR A 395 -41.15 8.56 -19.55
CA THR A 395 -41.07 9.62 -20.54
C THR A 395 -41.25 10.97 -19.84
N PHE A 396 -40.67 12.04 -20.40
CA PHE A 396 -40.88 13.37 -19.84
C PHE A 396 -42.37 13.75 -19.79
N ASP A 397 -43.16 13.38 -20.80
CA ASP A 397 -44.61 13.55 -20.79
C ASP A 397 -45.29 12.77 -19.65
N GLY A 398 -44.86 11.52 -19.42
CA GLY A 398 -45.35 10.71 -18.31
C GLY A 398 -45.06 11.37 -16.96
N LEU A 399 -43.82 11.84 -16.76
CA LEU A 399 -43.44 12.56 -15.53
C LEU A 399 -44.25 13.84 -15.35
N GLN A 400 -44.45 14.61 -16.41
CA GLN A 400 -45.24 15.86 -16.37
C GLN A 400 -46.66 15.58 -15.90
N LYS A 401 -47.32 14.57 -16.45
CA LYS A 401 -48.67 14.16 -16.02
C LYS A 401 -48.72 13.64 -14.59
N MET A 402 -47.75 12.83 -14.19
CA MET A 402 -47.73 12.21 -12.85
C MET A 402 -47.37 13.22 -11.75
N THR A 403 -46.50 14.18 -12.04
CA THR A 403 -46.08 15.21 -11.07
C THR A 403 -46.97 16.45 -11.09
N GLY A 404 -47.75 16.64 -12.16
CA GLY A 404 -48.56 17.85 -12.38
C GLY A 404 -47.73 19.08 -12.77
N ASP A 405 -46.44 18.93 -13.11
CA ASP A 405 -45.61 20.04 -13.60
C ASP A 405 -45.29 19.88 -15.09
N ASP A 406 -46.13 20.48 -15.93
CA ASP A 406 -46.01 20.47 -17.40
C ASP A 406 -44.72 21.13 -17.93
N ARG A 407 -43.92 21.75 -17.06
CA ARG A 407 -42.69 22.45 -17.45
C ARG A 407 -41.44 21.61 -17.23
N LEU A 408 -41.52 20.38 -16.71
CA LEU A 408 -40.33 19.57 -16.36
C LEU A 408 -39.29 19.46 -17.48
N PHE A 409 -39.70 19.15 -18.71
CA PHE A 409 -38.77 19.07 -19.84
C PHE A 409 -38.17 20.44 -20.20
N ILE A 410 -38.97 21.50 -20.12
CA ILE A 410 -38.52 22.89 -20.35
C ILE A 410 -37.48 23.28 -19.28
N LEU A 411 -37.74 22.97 -18.01
CA LEU A 411 -36.83 23.25 -16.90
C LEU A 411 -35.51 22.47 -17.03
N TYR A 412 -35.58 21.19 -17.42
CA TYR A 412 -34.40 20.37 -17.73
C TYR A 412 -33.57 20.98 -18.87
N ARG A 413 -34.21 21.28 -20.00
CA ARG A 413 -33.57 21.88 -21.18
C ARG A 413 -32.92 23.21 -20.83
N ASP A 414 -33.63 24.06 -20.10
CA ASP A 414 -33.13 25.38 -19.73
C ASP A 414 -31.97 25.26 -18.72
N GLU A 415 -32.00 24.30 -17.80
CA GLU A 415 -30.87 24.04 -16.90
C GLU A 415 -29.66 23.45 -17.65
N LEU A 416 -29.88 22.61 -18.65
CA LEU A 416 -28.82 22.11 -19.53
C LEU A 416 -28.15 23.26 -20.30
N ALA A 417 -28.94 24.23 -20.79
CA ALA A 417 -28.44 25.46 -21.39
C ALA A 417 -27.67 26.34 -20.40
N ARG A 418 -28.18 26.50 -19.17
CA ARG A 418 -27.48 27.22 -18.10
C ARG A 418 -26.17 26.54 -17.71
N ASN A 419 -26.14 25.22 -17.64
CA ASN A 419 -24.91 24.44 -17.40
C ASN A 419 -23.87 24.70 -18.49
N TYR A 420 -24.27 24.69 -19.76
CA TYR A 420 -23.35 25.04 -20.85
C TYR A 420 -22.84 26.49 -20.77
N MET A 421 -23.70 27.45 -20.39
CA MET A 421 -23.25 28.83 -20.16
C MET A 421 -22.24 28.93 -19.02
N ARG A 422 -22.46 28.21 -17.90
CA ARG A 422 -21.49 28.12 -16.81
C ARG A 422 -20.17 27.50 -17.26
N ILE A 423 -20.19 26.47 -18.12
CA ILE A 423 -18.97 25.90 -18.72
C ILE A 423 -18.21 26.98 -19.51
N LYS A 424 -18.92 27.74 -20.36
CA LYS A 424 -18.32 28.81 -21.16
C LYS A 424 -17.73 29.92 -20.28
N GLU A 425 -18.43 30.32 -19.23
CA GLU A 425 -17.95 31.32 -18.26
C GLU A 425 -16.75 30.82 -17.44
N ALA A 426 -16.79 29.57 -16.98
CA ALA A 426 -15.70 28.94 -16.25
C ALA A 426 -14.45 28.79 -17.12
N TYR A 427 -14.62 28.37 -18.39
CA TYR A 427 -13.52 28.32 -19.36
C TYR A 427 -12.92 29.72 -19.63
N GLY A 428 -13.76 30.74 -19.85
CA GLY A 428 -13.29 32.11 -20.04
C GLY A 428 -12.62 32.70 -18.79
N THR A 429 -13.01 32.26 -17.61
CA THR A 429 -12.34 32.63 -16.35
C THR A 429 -10.97 31.96 -16.25
N PHE A 430 -10.89 30.66 -16.51
CA PHE A 430 -9.62 29.94 -16.59
C PHE A 430 -8.66 30.57 -17.61
N GLU A 431 -9.13 30.85 -18.83
CA GLU A 431 -8.33 31.49 -19.90
C GLU A 431 -7.79 32.87 -19.45
N ARG A 432 -8.64 33.68 -18.81
CA ARG A 432 -8.24 35.00 -18.30
C ARG A 432 -7.25 34.91 -17.14
N ASP A 433 -7.45 33.97 -16.22
CA ASP A 433 -6.62 33.84 -15.02
C ASP A 433 -5.23 33.28 -15.38
N ILE A 434 -5.14 32.33 -16.32
CA ILE A 434 -3.85 31.84 -16.83
C ILE A 434 -3.10 32.94 -17.58
N LEU A 435 -3.78 33.75 -18.41
CA LEU A 435 -3.17 34.89 -19.13
C LEU A 435 -2.61 35.97 -18.19
N LYS A 436 -3.26 36.20 -17.05
CA LYS A 436 -2.79 37.16 -16.03
C LYS A 436 -1.71 36.58 -15.11
N SER A 437 -1.58 35.26 -15.04
CA SER A 437 -0.67 34.58 -14.13
C SER A 437 0.79 34.81 -14.53
N ARG A 438 1.61 35.28 -13.58
CA ARG A 438 3.08 35.25 -13.71
C ARG A 438 3.70 33.96 -13.12
N ARG A 439 2.87 33.05 -12.60
CA ARG A 439 3.29 31.91 -11.77
C ARG A 439 2.96 30.54 -12.37
N GLY A 440 2.46 30.47 -13.61
CA GLY A 440 1.98 29.22 -14.22
C GLY A 440 0.66 28.73 -13.58
N ILE A 441 0.26 27.49 -13.86
CA ILE A 441 -0.90 26.81 -13.25
C ILE A 441 -0.47 26.24 -11.88
N LYS A 442 0.63 25.49 -11.82
CA LYS A 442 1.11 24.88 -10.57
C LYS A 442 1.50 25.94 -9.53
N GLY A 443 0.83 25.91 -8.37
CA GLY A 443 1.15 26.81 -7.25
C GLY A 443 0.50 28.20 -7.35
N ASN A 444 -0.41 28.40 -8.31
CA ASN A 444 -1.32 29.55 -8.35
C ASN A 444 -2.74 29.07 -7.99
N ARG A 445 -3.22 29.42 -6.78
CA ARG A 445 -4.52 28.96 -6.28
C ARG A 445 -5.68 29.39 -7.19
N ASP A 446 -5.66 30.63 -7.67
CA ASP A 446 -6.77 31.19 -8.46
C ASP A 446 -6.91 30.50 -9.82
N VAL A 447 -5.77 30.24 -10.50
CA VAL A 447 -5.74 29.52 -11.78
C VAL A 447 -6.15 28.05 -11.62
N GLN A 448 -5.71 27.39 -10.55
CA GLN A 448 -6.11 26.02 -10.27
C GLN A 448 -7.59 25.92 -9.93
N GLU A 449 -8.12 26.86 -9.15
CA GLU A 449 -9.53 26.90 -8.80
C GLU A 449 -10.44 27.12 -10.02
N SER A 450 -10.05 28.03 -10.93
CA SER A 450 -10.78 28.24 -12.18
C SER A 450 -10.73 27.02 -13.12
N LEU A 451 -9.59 26.32 -13.20
CA LEU A 451 -9.44 25.05 -13.94
C LEU A 451 -10.36 23.96 -13.37
N VAL A 452 -10.34 23.77 -12.04
CA VAL A 452 -11.20 22.78 -11.35
C VAL A 452 -12.67 23.11 -11.58
N SER A 453 -13.04 24.39 -11.45
CA SER A 453 -14.41 24.86 -11.67
C SER A 453 -14.91 24.56 -13.08
N PHE A 454 -14.07 24.74 -14.11
CA PHE A 454 -14.41 24.38 -15.48
C PHE A 454 -14.73 22.87 -15.62
N TYR A 455 -13.88 22.00 -15.09
CA TYR A 455 -14.10 20.56 -15.16
C TYR A 455 -15.26 20.06 -14.27
N ASP A 456 -15.53 20.75 -13.15
CA ASP A 456 -16.71 20.49 -12.32
C ASP A 456 -18.01 20.79 -13.10
N GLU A 457 -18.08 21.93 -13.80
CA GLU A 457 -19.22 22.25 -14.67
C GLU A 457 -19.35 21.26 -15.84
N LEU A 458 -18.24 20.80 -16.44
CA LEU A 458 -18.26 19.70 -17.42
C LEU A 458 -18.82 18.40 -16.84
N THR A 459 -18.52 18.09 -15.58
CA THR A 459 -19.05 16.92 -14.87
C THR A 459 -20.56 17.02 -14.68
N LYS A 460 -21.05 18.20 -14.31
CA LYS A 460 -22.49 18.47 -14.18
C LYS A 460 -23.19 18.35 -15.53
N PHE A 461 -22.61 18.89 -16.60
CA PHE A 461 -23.15 18.76 -17.96
C PHE A 461 -23.23 17.30 -18.42
N ARG A 462 -22.16 16.50 -18.25
CA ARG A 462 -22.18 15.05 -18.54
C ARG A 462 -23.26 14.33 -17.73
N SER A 463 -23.40 14.70 -16.45
CA SER A 463 -24.41 14.09 -15.56
C SER A 463 -25.83 14.47 -15.98
N ALA A 464 -26.05 15.70 -16.45
CA ALA A 464 -27.32 16.17 -16.97
C ALA A 464 -27.70 15.44 -18.26
N LEU A 465 -26.76 15.27 -19.21
CA LEU A 465 -27.01 14.50 -20.43
C LEU A 465 -27.38 13.04 -20.14
N ARG A 466 -26.73 12.42 -19.15
CA ARG A 466 -27.00 11.03 -18.72
C ARG A 466 -28.41 10.81 -18.17
N ILE A 467 -29.14 11.87 -17.80
CA ILE A 467 -30.53 11.76 -17.33
C ILE A 467 -31.42 11.16 -18.43
N ILE A 468 -31.18 11.55 -19.68
CA ILE A 468 -31.84 11.00 -20.86
C ILE A 468 -31.16 9.66 -21.20
N ASN A 469 -31.93 8.58 -21.16
CA ASN A 469 -31.45 7.24 -21.46
C ASN A 469 -32.62 6.35 -21.88
N SER A 470 -32.50 5.72 -23.06
CA SER A 470 -33.53 4.87 -23.65
C SER A 470 -33.86 3.62 -22.82
N GLY A 471 -32.91 3.08 -22.06
CA GLY A 471 -33.10 1.85 -21.29
C GLY A 471 -33.58 0.69 -22.16
N ASN A 472 -34.70 0.07 -21.80
CA ASN A 472 -35.44 -0.90 -22.64
C ASN A 472 -36.87 -0.40 -22.91
N ASP A 473 -37.10 0.92 -22.91
CA ASP A 473 -38.45 1.49 -23.03
C ASP A 473 -38.93 1.43 -24.49
N GLU A 474 -39.99 0.68 -24.77
CA GLU A 474 -40.55 0.50 -26.12
C GLU A 474 -41.06 1.81 -26.75
N LYS A 475 -41.25 2.86 -25.94
CA LYS A 475 -41.68 4.20 -26.39
C LYS A 475 -40.51 5.11 -26.73
N ALA A 476 -39.26 4.67 -26.53
CA ALA A 476 -38.08 5.45 -26.88
C ALA A 476 -37.97 5.61 -28.41
N ASP A 477 -37.77 6.84 -28.91
CA ASP A 477 -37.56 7.08 -30.34
C ASP A 477 -36.14 6.67 -30.78
N PRO A 478 -35.99 5.62 -31.61
CA PRO A 478 -34.68 5.15 -32.04
C PRO A 478 -33.88 6.22 -32.81
N ILE A 479 -34.54 7.11 -33.55
CA ILE A 479 -33.88 8.15 -34.36
C ILE A 479 -33.28 9.22 -33.44
N PHE A 480 -34.01 9.63 -32.41
CA PHE A 480 -33.52 10.52 -31.37
C PHE A 480 -32.32 9.93 -30.64
N TYR A 481 -32.42 8.67 -30.16
CA TYR A 481 -31.36 8.06 -29.35
C TYR A 481 -30.10 7.72 -30.14
N ASN A 482 -30.20 7.29 -31.40
CA ASN A 482 -29.02 7.09 -32.26
C ASN A 482 -28.20 8.38 -32.39
N THR A 483 -28.88 9.54 -32.44
CA THR A 483 -28.22 10.85 -32.51
C THR A 483 -27.72 11.31 -31.14
N PHE A 484 -28.54 11.19 -30.10
CA PHE A 484 -28.24 11.66 -28.75
C PHE A 484 -27.13 10.85 -28.06
N ASP A 485 -27.12 9.52 -28.24
CA ASP A 485 -26.13 8.64 -27.61
C ASP A 485 -24.74 8.88 -28.20
N GLY A 486 -24.62 9.10 -29.51
CA GLY A 486 -23.36 9.50 -30.14
C GLY A 486 -22.83 10.86 -29.66
N ILE A 487 -23.73 11.81 -29.36
CA ILE A 487 -23.40 13.09 -28.73
C ILE A 487 -22.94 12.87 -27.28
N PHE A 488 -23.68 12.07 -26.51
CA PHE A 488 -23.38 11.79 -25.11
C PHE A 488 -22.04 11.06 -24.97
N GLU A 489 -21.75 10.06 -25.80
CA GLU A 489 -20.50 9.31 -25.74
C GLU A 489 -19.29 10.23 -25.96
N LYS A 490 -19.35 11.09 -26.98
CA LYS A 490 -18.31 12.08 -27.28
C LYS A 490 -18.18 13.10 -26.14
N ALA A 491 -19.29 13.63 -25.61
CA ALA A 491 -19.26 14.53 -24.46
C ALA A 491 -18.69 13.86 -23.20
N ASN A 492 -18.99 12.57 -22.99
CA ASN A 492 -18.53 11.81 -21.83
C ASN A 492 -17.02 11.58 -21.87
N ARG A 493 -16.40 11.36 -23.04
CA ARG A 493 -14.95 11.15 -23.21
C ARG A 493 -14.08 12.28 -22.61
N THR A 494 -14.61 13.48 -22.42
CA THR A 494 -13.95 14.61 -21.73
C THR A 494 -13.48 14.29 -20.30
N TYR A 495 -13.97 13.21 -19.66
CA TYR A 495 -13.46 12.73 -18.36
C TYR A 495 -11.96 12.39 -18.38
N LYS A 496 -11.43 11.96 -19.54
CA LYS A 496 -10.00 11.63 -19.63
C LYS A 496 -9.15 12.90 -19.67
N ALA A 497 -9.61 13.98 -20.32
CA ALA A 497 -8.96 15.29 -20.28
C ALA A 497 -8.89 15.84 -18.84
N GLU A 498 -10.00 15.71 -18.08
CA GLU A 498 -10.04 16.02 -16.65
C GLU A 498 -8.96 15.23 -15.89
N ASN A 499 -8.88 13.91 -16.13
CA ASN A 499 -7.89 13.06 -15.47
C ASN A 499 -6.44 13.42 -15.85
N LEU A 500 -6.16 13.76 -17.12
CA LEU A 500 -4.84 14.18 -17.57
C LEU A 500 -4.41 15.49 -16.89
N CYS A 501 -5.26 16.51 -16.94
CA CYS A 501 -4.99 17.81 -16.31
C CYS A 501 -4.84 17.66 -14.80
N ARG A 502 -5.75 16.91 -14.16
CA ARG A 502 -5.66 16.60 -12.73
C ARG A 502 -4.36 15.88 -12.40
N ASN A 503 -3.96 14.86 -13.16
CA ASN A 503 -2.69 14.14 -12.92
C ASN A 503 -1.48 15.07 -13.03
N TYR A 504 -1.48 16.03 -13.96
CA TYR A 504 -0.41 17.01 -14.06
C TYR A 504 -0.37 17.99 -12.89
N VAL A 505 -1.51 18.63 -12.60
CA VAL A 505 -1.66 19.66 -11.56
C VAL A 505 -1.37 19.09 -10.16
N THR A 506 -1.59 17.78 -9.99
CA THR A 506 -1.33 17.04 -8.75
C THR A 506 0.10 16.56 -8.56
N LYS A 507 0.97 16.65 -9.58
CA LYS A 507 2.39 16.30 -9.44
C LYS A 507 3.06 17.28 -8.46
N SER A 508 3.62 16.75 -7.38
CA SER A 508 4.37 17.55 -6.41
C SER A 508 5.72 18.00 -7.01
N PRO A 509 6.33 19.09 -6.51
CA PRO A 509 7.68 19.46 -6.93
C PRO A 509 8.74 18.38 -6.70
N ALA A 510 8.50 17.44 -5.78
CA ALA A 510 9.39 16.30 -5.57
C ALA A 510 9.26 15.25 -6.69
N ASP A 511 8.09 15.17 -7.34
CA ASP A 511 7.84 14.28 -8.48
C ASP A 511 8.55 14.81 -9.74
N ASP A 512 8.60 16.13 -9.92
CA ASP A 512 9.36 16.79 -10.99
C ASP A 512 10.89 16.71 -10.74
N ALA A 513 11.31 16.53 -9.47
CA ALA A 513 12.71 16.47 -9.06
C ALA A 513 13.30 15.04 -9.19
N ARG A 514 13.35 14.49 -10.41
CA ARG A 514 13.87 13.14 -10.67
C ARG A 514 15.34 13.03 -10.25
N ILE A 515 15.59 12.24 -9.20
CA ILE A 515 16.94 11.83 -8.82
C ILE A 515 17.34 10.69 -9.77
N MET A 516 18.31 10.94 -10.63
CA MET A 516 18.84 9.95 -11.56
C MET A 516 20.17 9.42 -11.02
N ALA A 517 20.50 8.17 -11.33
CA ALA A 517 21.88 7.74 -11.17
C ALA A 517 22.75 8.58 -12.12
N SER A 518 23.94 8.97 -11.70
CA SER A 518 24.87 9.69 -12.57
C SER A 518 26.13 8.86 -12.71
N CYS A 519 26.56 8.70 -13.97
CA CYS A 519 27.81 8.03 -14.27
C CYS A 519 28.92 9.02 -14.62
N LEU A 520 28.61 10.33 -14.60
CA LEU A 520 29.53 11.43 -14.87
C LEU A 520 30.32 11.18 -16.18
N GLY A 521 29.60 10.79 -17.24
CA GLY A 521 30.16 10.47 -18.55
C GLY A 521 30.88 9.12 -18.65
N THR A 522 30.89 8.28 -17.62
CA THR A 522 31.54 6.96 -17.63
C THR A 522 30.55 5.84 -17.32
N PRO A 523 29.89 5.22 -18.32
CA PRO A 523 28.85 4.21 -18.11
C PRO A 523 29.24 3.05 -17.19
N ALA A 524 30.50 2.63 -17.25
CA ALA A 524 31.05 1.57 -16.42
C ALA A 524 30.98 1.89 -14.91
N ARG A 525 30.84 3.17 -14.51
CA ARG A 525 30.68 3.57 -13.09
C ARG A 525 29.45 3.02 -12.41
N LEU A 526 28.45 2.56 -13.15
CA LEU A 526 27.30 1.88 -12.54
C LEU A 526 27.62 0.47 -12.06
N ARG A 527 28.86 0.00 -12.29
CA ARG A 527 29.44 -1.24 -11.75
C ARG A 527 30.69 -0.99 -10.90
N THR A 528 30.87 0.21 -10.34
CA THR A 528 32.05 0.52 -9.53
C THR A 528 32.18 -0.36 -8.29
N HIS A 529 33.43 -0.69 -7.97
CA HIS A 529 33.84 -1.27 -6.70
C HIS A 529 34.69 -0.27 -5.93
N TRP A 530 34.72 -0.45 -4.61
CA TRP A 530 35.71 0.23 -3.78
C TRP A 530 37.10 -0.22 -4.22
N TRP A 531 38.04 0.72 -4.22
CA TRP A 531 39.42 0.42 -4.60
C TRP A 531 40.03 -0.62 -3.64
N ASN A 532 40.71 -1.62 -4.20
CA ASN A 532 41.32 -2.72 -3.43
C ASN A 532 42.72 -2.37 -2.90
N GLY A 533 43.29 -1.23 -3.30
CA GLY A 533 44.60 -0.81 -2.84
C GLY A 533 45.75 -1.72 -3.27
N GLU A 534 45.56 -2.65 -4.21
CA GLU A 534 46.63 -3.49 -4.77
C GLU A 534 46.97 -3.01 -6.19
N GLU A 535 45.95 -2.78 -7.01
CA GLU A 535 46.06 -2.29 -8.38
C GLU A 535 46.10 -0.76 -8.43
N ASN A 536 46.53 -0.19 -9.56
CA ASN A 536 46.41 1.25 -9.80
C ASN A 536 44.94 1.67 -9.83
N PHE A 537 44.63 2.84 -9.24
CA PHE A 537 43.29 3.39 -9.19
C PHE A 537 42.78 3.71 -10.59
N ALA A 538 41.74 3.02 -11.05
CA ALA A 538 41.20 3.10 -12.39
C ALA A 538 39.87 3.87 -12.44
N ILE A 539 39.38 4.16 -13.65
CA ILE A 539 38.12 4.91 -13.88
C ILE A 539 36.86 4.24 -13.30
N ASN A 540 36.94 2.94 -12.99
CA ASN A 540 35.86 2.15 -12.40
C ASN A 540 35.99 2.01 -10.87
N ASP A 541 37.07 2.53 -10.28
CA ASP A 541 37.28 2.57 -8.85
C ASP A 541 36.61 3.78 -8.23
N VAL A 542 36.21 3.62 -6.96
CA VAL A 542 35.73 4.72 -6.12
C VAL A 542 36.49 4.70 -4.81
N ALA A 543 36.75 5.89 -4.26
CA ALA A 543 37.44 6.05 -3.00
C ALA A 543 36.69 6.98 -2.05
N MET A 544 36.74 6.64 -0.77
CA MET A 544 36.48 7.57 0.32
C MET A 544 37.83 8.07 0.83
N ILE A 545 37.96 9.36 1.09
CA ILE A 545 39.17 10.00 1.63
C ILE A 545 38.77 10.67 2.95
N ARG A 546 39.53 10.46 4.01
CA ARG A 546 39.38 11.13 5.31
C ARG A 546 40.50 12.15 5.48
N ARG A 547 40.18 13.38 5.88
CA ARG A 547 41.14 14.44 6.23
C ARG A 547 40.63 15.16 7.48
N GLY A 548 41.28 14.95 8.62
CA GLY A 548 40.70 15.32 9.91
C GLY A 548 39.33 14.65 10.12
N ASP A 549 38.32 15.44 10.49
CA ASP A 549 36.93 14.97 10.69
C ASP A 549 36.10 14.93 9.39
N GLU A 550 36.66 15.38 8.26
CA GLU A 550 35.95 15.49 6.99
C GLU A 550 36.15 14.26 6.08
N TYR A 551 35.12 13.96 5.30
CA TYR A 551 35.08 12.83 4.38
C TYR A 551 34.79 13.28 2.95
N TYR A 552 35.61 12.82 2.02
CA TYR A 552 35.56 13.18 0.61
C TYR A 552 35.39 11.94 -0.27
N TYR A 553 34.53 12.03 -1.27
CA TYR A 553 34.33 11.01 -2.28
C TYR A 553 35.11 11.40 -3.54
N PHE A 554 35.97 10.50 -4.01
CA PHE A 554 36.87 10.74 -5.14
C PHE A 554 36.68 9.73 -6.26
N VAL A 555 36.71 10.23 -7.49
CA VAL A 555 36.63 9.46 -8.73
C VAL A 555 37.47 10.13 -9.84
N LEU A 556 37.98 9.36 -10.80
CA LEU A 556 38.65 9.92 -11.97
C LEU A 556 37.65 10.56 -12.94
N THR A 557 38.09 11.27 -13.97
CA THR A 557 37.30 11.67 -15.14
C THR A 557 37.42 10.62 -16.27
N PRO A 558 36.60 10.70 -17.35
CA PRO A 558 36.79 9.85 -18.53
C PRO A 558 38.22 9.94 -19.10
N ASP A 559 38.66 8.86 -19.77
CA ASP A 559 39.93 8.75 -20.52
C ASP A 559 41.24 8.81 -19.70
N VAL A 560 41.16 8.97 -18.39
CA VAL A 560 42.34 8.94 -17.51
C VAL A 560 42.84 7.49 -17.35
N LYS A 561 44.12 7.26 -17.59
CA LYS A 561 44.77 5.95 -17.36
C LYS A 561 44.86 5.65 -15.86
N PRO A 562 44.92 4.36 -15.45
CA PRO A 562 45.04 4.01 -14.03
C PRO A 562 46.22 4.70 -13.35
N VAL A 563 45.99 5.28 -12.17
CA VAL A 563 46.95 6.09 -11.41
C VAL A 563 47.29 5.43 -10.08
N ASP A 564 48.58 5.35 -9.72
CA ASP A 564 48.97 4.92 -8.37
C ASP A 564 48.75 6.06 -7.37
N LEU A 565 47.81 5.92 -6.45
CA LEU A 565 47.51 6.94 -5.44
C LEU A 565 48.26 6.73 -4.11
N LYS A 566 49.02 5.64 -3.95
CA LYS A 566 49.67 5.32 -2.68
C LYS A 566 50.79 6.31 -2.38
N THR A 567 50.97 6.61 -1.09
CA THR A 567 52.18 7.24 -0.57
C THR A 567 52.73 6.42 0.58
N LYS A 568 54.06 6.41 0.72
CA LYS A 568 54.75 5.72 1.83
C LYS A 568 54.83 6.58 3.09
N ASP A 569 54.75 7.89 2.93
CA ASP A 569 54.90 8.84 4.03
C ASP A 569 53.56 9.10 4.71
N GLU A 570 53.57 9.30 6.03
CA GLU A 570 52.41 9.81 6.76
C GLU A 570 52.00 11.17 6.17
N THR A 571 50.70 11.33 5.95
CA THR A 571 50.09 12.51 5.33
C THR A 571 48.88 12.94 6.15
N ASP A 572 48.39 14.16 5.92
CA ASP A 572 47.22 14.70 6.61
C ASP A 572 45.88 14.10 6.14
N ALA A 573 45.92 13.21 5.14
CA ALA A 573 44.78 12.52 4.59
C ALA A 573 45.03 11.02 4.42
N GLN A 574 43.95 10.25 4.49
CA GLN A 574 43.94 8.81 4.29
C GLN A 574 42.89 8.44 3.26
N ILE A 575 43.17 7.42 2.47
CA ILE A 575 42.25 6.84 1.48
C ILE A 575 41.78 5.47 1.96
N PHE A 576 40.48 5.24 1.81
CA PHE A 576 39.80 4.00 2.16
C PHE A 576 40.11 2.93 1.12
N VAL A 577 40.51 1.76 1.60
CA VAL A 577 40.75 0.57 0.80
C VAL A 577 39.86 -0.56 1.30
N GLN A 578 39.26 -1.30 0.37
CA GLN A 578 38.49 -2.50 0.67
C GLN A 578 38.97 -3.67 -0.19
N ARG A 579 39.55 -4.68 0.44
CA ARG A 579 39.90 -5.95 -0.23
C ARG A 579 38.79 -6.94 0.01
N LYS A 580 38.36 -7.62 -1.05
CA LYS A 580 37.22 -8.55 -1.00
C LYS A 580 37.50 -9.81 -1.81
N GLY A 581 37.39 -10.96 -1.15
CA GLY A 581 37.49 -12.26 -1.79
C GLY A 581 36.24 -12.63 -2.59
N ALA A 582 36.41 -13.53 -3.55
CA ALA A 582 35.27 -14.19 -4.19
C ALA A 582 34.53 -15.06 -3.17
N LYS A 583 33.21 -15.26 -3.31
CA LYS A 583 32.48 -16.15 -2.41
C LYS A 583 33.09 -17.55 -2.40
N SER A 584 33.36 -18.07 -1.20
CA SER A 584 34.10 -19.31 -0.98
C SER A 584 33.45 -20.52 -1.67
N PHE A 585 32.12 -20.64 -1.63
CA PHE A 585 31.39 -21.74 -2.28
C PHE A 585 31.51 -21.77 -3.82
N LEU A 586 31.86 -20.65 -4.46
CA LEU A 586 32.14 -20.57 -5.90
C LEU A 586 33.65 -20.67 -6.17
N GLY A 587 34.44 -19.95 -5.38
CA GLY A 587 35.87 -19.77 -5.59
C GLY A 587 36.67 -21.01 -5.27
N LEU A 588 36.49 -21.56 -4.06
CA LEU A 588 37.31 -22.66 -3.57
C LEU A 588 37.06 -23.98 -4.32
N PRO A 589 35.79 -24.42 -4.55
CA PRO A 589 35.56 -25.65 -5.32
C PRO A 589 36.07 -25.55 -6.76
N LYS A 590 35.91 -24.39 -7.40
CA LYS A 590 36.40 -24.17 -8.76
C LYS A 590 37.92 -24.22 -8.81
N ALA A 591 38.60 -23.48 -7.94
CA ALA A 591 40.06 -23.41 -7.93
C ALA A 591 40.67 -24.79 -7.60
N LEU A 592 40.25 -25.39 -6.49
CA LEU A 592 40.84 -26.64 -6.02
C LEU A 592 40.44 -27.83 -6.88
N PHE A 593 39.14 -28.08 -7.06
CA PHE A 593 38.69 -29.31 -7.70
C PHE A 593 38.68 -29.19 -9.22
N LYS A 594 38.04 -28.15 -9.78
CA LYS A 594 37.86 -28.05 -11.23
C LYS A 594 39.13 -27.65 -11.99
N CYS A 595 39.98 -26.81 -11.40
CA CYS A 595 41.16 -26.28 -12.08
C CYS A 595 42.45 -27.02 -11.74
N ILE A 596 42.55 -27.68 -10.57
CA ILE A 596 43.78 -28.34 -10.13
C ILE A 596 43.59 -29.86 -10.08
N LEU A 597 42.71 -30.38 -9.21
CA LEU A 597 42.64 -31.82 -8.95
C LEU A 597 42.02 -32.62 -10.10
N GLU A 598 40.94 -32.15 -10.73
CA GLU A 598 40.29 -32.86 -11.84
C GLU A 598 41.19 -32.96 -13.08
N PRO A 599 41.84 -31.88 -13.57
CA PRO A 599 42.82 -32.00 -14.64
C PRO A 599 43.99 -32.93 -14.30
N TYR A 600 44.45 -32.92 -13.05
CA TYR A 600 45.54 -33.78 -12.59
C TYR A 600 45.11 -35.26 -12.58
N PHE A 601 44.11 -35.63 -11.79
CA PHE A 601 43.71 -37.03 -11.59
C PHE A 601 42.99 -37.67 -12.79
N GLU A 602 42.49 -36.89 -13.75
CA GLU A 602 41.94 -37.41 -15.01
C GLU A 602 42.98 -37.46 -16.14
N SER A 603 44.16 -36.87 -15.96
CA SER A 603 45.24 -36.97 -16.95
C SER A 603 45.74 -38.43 -17.05
N PRO A 604 46.06 -38.95 -18.25
CA PRO A 604 46.55 -40.32 -18.41
C PRO A 604 47.78 -40.64 -17.57
N GLU A 605 48.64 -39.64 -17.35
CA GLU A 605 49.91 -39.77 -16.63
C GLU A 605 49.70 -39.90 -15.11
N HIS A 606 48.76 -39.15 -14.53
CA HIS A 606 48.54 -39.10 -13.08
C HIS A 606 47.27 -39.84 -12.62
N LYS A 607 46.59 -40.56 -13.52
CA LYS A 607 45.33 -41.25 -13.24
C LYS A 607 45.39 -42.29 -12.12
N ASN A 608 46.58 -42.82 -11.82
CA ASN A 608 46.81 -43.79 -10.74
C ASN A 608 47.51 -43.20 -9.52
N ASP A 609 47.83 -41.90 -9.54
CA ASP A 609 48.49 -41.24 -8.43
C ASP A 609 47.55 -41.18 -7.22
N LYS A 610 48.15 -41.32 -6.04
CA LYS A 610 47.44 -41.26 -4.76
C LYS A 610 47.35 -39.85 -4.21
N ASN A 611 48.26 -38.96 -4.62
CA ASN A 611 48.40 -37.60 -4.13
C ASN A 611 48.71 -36.65 -5.29
N CYS A 612 48.24 -35.41 -5.17
CA CYS A 612 48.57 -34.30 -6.04
C CYS A 612 49.36 -33.27 -5.21
N VAL A 613 50.50 -32.79 -5.72
CA VAL A 613 51.27 -31.70 -5.09
C VAL A 613 50.95 -30.39 -5.81
N ILE A 614 50.40 -29.43 -5.09
CA ILE A 614 50.03 -28.11 -5.60
C ILE A 614 51.16 -27.13 -5.27
N GLU A 615 51.82 -26.62 -6.29
CA GLU A 615 52.89 -25.61 -6.15
C GLU A 615 52.50 -24.25 -6.74
N GLU A 616 51.59 -24.23 -7.71
CA GLU A 616 51.12 -22.99 -8.35
C GLU A 616 50.01 -22.30 -7.53
N TYR A 617 50.01 -20.96 -7.53
CA TYR A 617 49.02 -20.10 -6.85
C TYR A 617 48.95 -20.23 -5.32
N VAL A 618 49.88 -20.97 -4.71
CA VAL A 618 49.99 -21.16 -3.26
C VAL A 618 51.30 -20.57 -2.73
N SER A 619 51.31 -20.13 -1.48
CA SER A 619 52.50 -19.55 -0.83
C SER A 619 53.51 -20.60 -0.37
N LYS A 620 53.08 -21.86 -0.24
CA LYS A 620 53.92 -23.03 0.05
C LYS A 620 53.28 -24.29 -0.58
N PRO A 621 54.08 -25.28 -1.03
CA PRO A 621 53.55 -26.51 -1.60
C PRO A 621 52.55 -27.21 -0.67
N LEU A 622 51.44 -27.70 -1.23
CA LEU A 622 50.40 -28.43 -0.50
C LEU A 622 50.12 -29.76 -1.19
N THR A 623 50.18 -30.85 -0.44
CA THR A 623 49.87 -32.20 -0.94
C THR A 623 48.44 -32.57 -0.58
N ILE A 624 47.61 -32.90 -1.57
CA ILE A 624 46.22 -33.33 -1.39
C ILE A 624 46.05 -34.73 -1.94
N ASP A 625 45.44 -35.62 -1.16
CA ASP A 625 45.20 -37.00 -1.59
C ASP A 625 44.02 -37.13 -2.58
N ARG A 626 43.97 -38.27 -3.26
CA ARG A 626 42.90 -38.60 -4.20
C ARG A 626 41.53 -38.67 -3.53
N ARG A 627 41.47 -39.01 -2.23
CA ARG A 627 40.21 -39.13 -1.48
C ARG A 627 39.41 -37.83 -1.55
N ALA A 628 40.07 -36.67 -1.46
CA ALA A 628 39.39 -35.37 -1.60
C ALA A 628 38.68 -35.24 -2.96
N TYR A 629 39.37 -35.61 -4.05
CA TYR A 629 38.82 -35.57 -5.40
C TYR A 629 37.65 -36.55 -5.57
N ASP A 630 37.78 -37.78 -5.08
CA ASP A 630 36.73 -38.80 -5.18
C ASP A 630 35.46 -38.37 -4.41
N ILE A 631 35.61 -37.81 -3.20
CA ILE A 631 34.49 -37.24 -2.42
C ILE A 631 33.80 -36.13 -3.24
N PHE A 632 34.57 -35.22 -3.83
CA PHE A 632 34.02 -34.10 -4.59
C PHE A 632 33.29 -34.57 -5.86
N LYS A 633 33.92 -35.47 -6.63
CA LYS A 633 33.40 -36.01 -7.89
C LYS A 633 32.10 -36.79 -7.68
N ASN A 634 32.07 -37.64 -6.65
CA ASN A 634 30.91 -38.48 -6.33
C ASN A 634 29.84 -37.72 -5.54
N GLY A 635 30.19 -36.56 -4.96
CA GLY A 635 29.26 -35.74 -4.20
C GLY A 635 28.85 -36.35 -2.86
N THR A 636 29.66 -37.20 -2.23
CA THR A 636 29.34 -37.85 -0.95
C THR A 636 29.27 -36.85 0.22
N PHE A 637 29.80 -35.64 0.03
CA PHE A 637 29.66 -34.50 0.94
C PHE A 637 28.32 -33.77 0.83
N LYS A 638 27.41 -34.19 -0.07
CA LYS A 638 26.10 -33.54 -0.26
C LYS A 638 25.04 -34.27 0.55
N LYS A 639 24.36 -33.54 1.44
CA LYS A 639 23.28 -34.09 2.28
C LYS A 639 22.14 -34.71 1.46
N THR A 640 21.90 -34.22 0.25
CA THR A 640 20.89 -34.75 -0.69
C THR A 640 21.21 -36.14 -1.22
N ASN A 641 22.46 -36.58 -1.11
CA ASN A 641 22.91 -37.87 -1.63
C ASN A 641 22.84 -38.98 -0.57
N ILE A 642 22.44 -38.67 0.66
CA ILE A 642 22.22 -39.69 1.70
C ILE A 642 21.16 -40.67 1.20
N GLY A 643 21.47 -41.97 1.25
CA GLY A 643 20.62 -43.04 0.73
C GLY A 643 20.75 -43.32 -0.77
N ILE A 644 21.44 -42.47 -1.54
CA ILE A 644 21.84 -42.75 -2.93
C ILE A 644 23.14 -43.57 -2.89
N ASP A 645 23.21 -44.64 -3.67
CA ASP A 645 24.38 -45.54 -3.79
C ASP A 645 24.92 -46.07 -2.43
N GLY A 646 24.03 -46.21 -1.44
CA GLY A 646 24.39 -46.74 -0.11
C GLY A 646 25.11 -45.75 0.83
N LEU A 647 25.14 -44.45 0.51
CA LEU A 647 25.75 -43.43 1.37
C LEU A 647 25.02 -43.30 2.72
N THR A 648 25.73 -43.58 3.83
CA THR A 648 25.21 -43.44 5.20
C THR A 648 25.40 -42.01 5.73
N GLU A 649 24.60 -41.62 6.74
CA GLU A 649 24.75 -40.32 7.40
C GLU A 649 26.12 -40.17 8.08
N GLU A 650 26.66 -41.26 8.64
CA GLU A 650 27.99 -41.30 9.23
C GLU A 650 29.08 -41.04 8.19
N LYS A 651 28.99 -41.69 7.02
CA LYS A 651 29.95 -41.48 5.93
C LYS A 651 29.86 -40.08 5.34
N PHE A 652 28.66 -39.52 5.19
CA PHE A 652 28.45 -38.13 4.79
C PHE A 652 29.13 -37.16 5.78
N LYS A 653 28.96 -37.36 7.09
CA LYS A 653 29.59 -36.51 8.13
C LYS A 653 31.12 -36.61 8.09
N ASP A 654 31.65 -37.82 7.97
CA ASP A 654 33.10 -38.06 7.84
C ASP A 654 33.68 -37.39 6.59
N ASP A 655 33.05 -37.57 5.43
CA ASP A 655 33.50 -36.97 4.18
C ASP A 655 33.36 -35.44 4.17
N CYS A 656 32.32 -34.88 4.81
CA CYS A 656 32.21 -33.43 5.00
C CYS A 656 33.34 -32.89 5.87
N ARG A 657 33.62 -33.51 7.01
CA ARG A 657 34.69 -33.10 7.94
C ARG A 657 36.04 -33.11 7.23
N TYR A 658 36.34 -34.21 6.55
CA TYR A 658 37.56 -34.37 5.79
C TYR A 658 37.72 -33.28 4.72
N LEU A 659 36.65 -33.02 3.95
CA LEU A 659 36.69 -32.01 2.90
C LEU A 659 36.85 -30.58 3.47
N ILE A 660 36.28 -30.29 4.64
CA ILE A 660 36.46 -29.02 5.35
C ILE A 660 37.91 -28.84 5.78
N ASP A 661 38.55 -29.87 6.33
CA ASP A 661 39.96 -29.80 6.73
C ASP A 661 40.87 -29.57 5.50
N VAL A 662 40.63 -30.27 4.39
CA VAL A 662 41.34 -30.04 3.12
C VAL A 662 41.15 -28.59 2.65
N TYR A 663 39.94 -28.03 2.73
CA TYR A 663 39.73 -26.64 2.38
C TYR A 663 40.45 -25.67 3.32
N LYS A 664 40.51 -25.94 4.63
CA LYS A 664 41.25 -25.09 5.58
C LYS A 664 42.74 -25.06 5.28
N GLU A 665 43.33 -26.21 4.98
CA GLU A 665 44.73 -26.31 4.58
C GLU A 665 44.98 -25.53 3.29
N PHE A 666 44.11 -25.67 2.29
CA PHE A 666 44.19 -24.93 1.03
C PHE A 666 44.05 -23.43 1.22
N ILE A 667 43.07 -22.96 2.01
CA ILE A 667 42.84 -21.54 2.30
C ILE A 667 44.09 -20.90 2.94
N ALA A 668 44.77 -21.61 3.84
CA ALA A 668 45.95 -21.10 4.54
C ALA A 668 47.14 -20.79 3.60
N VAL A 669 47.16 -21.36 2.40
CA VAL A 669 48.26 -21.23 1.44
C VAL A 669 47.85 -20.58 0.13
N TYR A 670 46.58 -20.64 -0.24
CA TYR A 670 46.11 -20.13 -1.53
C TYR A 670 46.19 -18.60 -1.57
N THR A 671 47.02 -18.06 -2.48
CA THR A 671 47.38 -16.63 -2.55
C THR A 671 46.19 -15.66 -2.55
N ARG A 672 45.03 -16.06 -3.10
CA ARG A 672 43.82 -15.23 -3.11
C ARG A 672 43.05 -15.19 -1.79
N TYR A 673 43.33 -16.12 -0.88
CA TYR A 673 42.62 -16.28 0.40
C TYR A 673 43.55 -16.13 1.61
N SER A 674 44.84 -16.44 1.47
CA SER A 674 45.84 -16.38 2.54
C SER A 674 46.12 -14.96 3.05
N CYS A 675 45.70 -13.93 2.31
CA CYS A 675 45.75 -12.54 2.73
C CYS A 675 44.67 -12.15 3.76
N PHE A 676 43.65 -12.99 3.96
CA PHE A 676 42.60 -12.75 4.96
C PHE A 676 42.94 -13.41 6.29
N ASN A 677 42.54 -12.77 7.39
CA ASN A 677 42.67 -13.36 8.71
C ASN A 677 41.60 -14.45 8.91
N MET A 678 42.01 -15.72 8.80
CA MET A 678 41.15 -16.89 8.96
C MET A 678 41.09 -17.42 10.40
N SER A 679 41.62 -16.68 11.37
CA SER A 679 41.53 -17.07 12.78
C SER A 679 40.07 -17.13 13.26
N GLY A 680 39.80 -18.06 14.17
CA GLY A 680 38.47 -18.23 14.77
C GLY A 680 37.45 -19.00 13.93
N LEU A 681 37.84 -19.63 12.82
CA LEU A 681 36.98 -20.62 12.15
C LEU A 681 36.70 -21.80 13.09
N LYS A 682 35.45 -22.28 13.13
CA LYS A 682 35.06 -23.45 13.94
C LYS A 682 35.87 -24.70 13.57
N ARG A 683 35.93 -25.69 14.46
CA ARG A 683 36.49 -27.02 14.14
C ARG A 683 35.64 -27.71 13.07
N ALA A 684 36.23 -28.61 12.28
CA ALA A 684 35.52 -29.26 11.18
C ALA A 684 34.30 -30.07 11.64
N ASP A 685 34.35 -30.63 12.85
CA ASP A 685 33.29 -31.41 13.47
C ASP A 685 32.14 -30.59 14.06
N GLU A 686 32.31 -29.27 14.18
CA GLU A 686 31.28 -28.32 14.66
C GLU A 686 30.35 -27.82 13.55
N TYR A 687 30.69 -28.05 12.27
CA TYR A 687 29.85 -27.70 11.14
C TYR A 687 28.85 -28.81 10.82
N ASN A 688 27.60 -28.44 10.54
CA ASN A 688 26.57 -29.38 10.14
C ASN A 688 26.69 -29.82 8.68
N ASP A 689 27.16 -28.92 7.83
CA ASP A 689 27.40 -29.16 6.41
C ASP A 689 28.49 -28.23 5.85
N ILE A 690 28.98 -28.53 4.66
CA ILE A 690 30.05 -27.76 4.01
C ILE A 690 29.64 -26.33 3.66
N GLY A 691 28.34 -26.07 3.49
CA GLY A 691 27.84 -24.74 3.22
C GLY A 691 27.84 -23.84 4.45
N GLU A 692 27.68 -24.40 5.66
CA GLU A 692 27.93 -23.68 6.92
C GLU A 692 29.39 -23.22 7.00
N PHE A 693 30.34 -24.10 6.66
CA PHE A 693 31.77 -23.77 6.57
C PHE A 693 32.04 -22.64 5.57
N PHE A 694 31.55 -22.75 4.33
CA PHE A 694 31.72 -21.68 3.34
C PHE A 694 31.13 -20.35 3.82
N SER A 695 29.98 -20.39 4.50
CA SER A 695 29.38 -19.17 5.05
C SER A 695 30.18 -18.57 6.20
N ASP A 696 30.87 -19.37 7.02
CA ASP A 696 31.78 -18.87 8.07
C ASP A 696 33.05 -18.27 7.45
N VAL A 697 33.62 -18.91 6.43
CA VAL A 697 34.75 -18.35 5.66
C VAL A 697 34.38 -17.00 5.04
N ASP A 698 33.21 -16.90 4.40
CA ASP A 698 32.73 -15.67 3.74
C ASP A 698 32.66 -14.45 4.68
N THR A 699 32.47 -14.63 5.99
CA THR A 699 32.48 -13.54 6.99
C THR A 699 33.85 -12.86 7.13
N ARG A 700 34.93 -13.54 6.72
CA ARG A 700 36.33 -13.08 6.84
C ARG A 700 36.94 -12.66 5.51
N LEU A 701 36.22 -12.83 4.39
CA LEU A 701 36.71 -12.50 3.05
C LEU A 701 36.64 -11.01 2.70
N CYS A 702 36.65 -10.13 3.71
CA CYS A 702 36.74 -8.70 3.49
C CYS A 702 37.61 -8.04 4.55
N THR A 703 38.55 -7.23 4.10
CA THR A 703 39.34 -6.33 4.96
C THR A 703 39.14 -4.90 4.52
N MET A 704 39.10 -3.99 5.48
CA MET A 704 38.94 -2.56 5.27
C MET A 704 40.04 -1.83 6.02
N GLU A 705 40.69 -0.88 5.36
CA GLU A 705 41.83 -0.17 5.93
C GLU A 705 41.88 1.29 5.44
N TRP A 706 42.50 2.14 6.26
CA TRP A 706 42.90 3.49 5.89
C TRP A 706 44.39 3.50 5.58
N ILE A 707 44.76 3.88 4.36
CA ILE A 707 46.16 4.05 3.98
C ILE A 707 46.48 5.54 3.72
N PRO A 708 47.71 6.02 3.99
CA PRO A 708 48.09 7.41 3.71
C PRO A 708 47.90 7.79 2.23
N VAL A 709 47.51 9.05 1.97
CA VAL A 709 47.40 9.63 0.62
C VAL A 709 47.75 11.12 0.60
N SER A 710 48.41 11.59 -0.44
CA SER A 710 48.65 13.03 -0.62
C SER A 710 47.37 13.75 -1.08
N PHE A 711 46.76 14.54 -0.19
CA PHE A 711 45.59 15.35 -0.54
C PHE A 711 45.91 16.45 -1.56
N GLU A 712 47.14 16.97 -1.56
CA GLU A 712 47.62 17.94 -2.55
C GLU A 712 47.62 17.33 -3.95
N ARG A 713 48.11 16.09 -4.09
CA ARG A 713 48.08 15.36 -5.37
C ARG A 713 46.65 15.15 -5.87
N ILE A 714 45.70 14.83 -4.98
CA ILE A 714 44.28 14.70 -5.34
C ILE A 714 43.72 16.05 -5.84
N ASN A 715 44.05 17.16 -5.19
CA ASN A 715 43.63 18.49 -5.66
C ASN A 715 44.28 18.87 -6.99
N ASP A 716 45.56 18.56 -7.20
CA ASP A 716 46.25 18.78 -8.47
C ASP A 716 45.58 18.00 -9.62
N MET A 717 45.17 16.76 -9.38
CA MET A 717 44.37 15.98 -10.35
C MET A 717 43.01 16.64 -10.63
N VAL A 718 42.34 17.20 -9.62
CA VAL A 718 41.12 17.99 -9.83
C VAL A 718 41.42 19.24 -10.65
N ASP A 719 42.53 19.92 -10.40
CA ASP A 719 42.92 21.12 -11.14
C ASP A 719 43.28 20.84 -12.60
N LYS A 720 43.85 19.66 -12.88
CA LYS A 720 44.19 19.13 -14.22
C LYS A 720 43.02 18.48 -14.95
N LYS A 721 41.82 18.45 -14.35
CA LYS A 721 40.63 17.76 -14.89
C LYS A 721 40.77 16.24 -15.02
N GLU A 722 41.65 15.63 -14.24
CA GLU A 722 41.86 14.18 -14.20
C GLU A 722 41.02 13.51 -13.09
N GLY A 723 40.56 14.28 -12.11
CA GLY A 723 39.77 13.80 -10.98
C GLY A 723 38.61 14.72 -10.61
N LEU A 724 37.64 14.15 -9.89
CA LEU A 724 36.49 14.85 -9.31
C LEU A 724 36.42 14.54 -7.82
N LEU A 725 36.33 15.58 -7.00
CA LEU A 725 36.33 15.47 -5.54
C LEU A 725 35.06 16.09 -4.96
N PHE A 726 34.39 15.36 -4.08
CA PHE A 726 33.15 15.80 -3.45
C PHE A 726 33.24 15.67 -1.93
N LEU A 727 32.92 16.71 -1.19
CA LEU A 727 32.72 16.62 0.26
C LEU A 727 31.39 15.90 0.52
N VAL A 728 31.41 14.81 1.29
CA VAL A 728 30.20 14.14 1.76
C VAL A 728 29.57 15.03 2.83
N ARG A 729 28.26 15.31 2.77
CA ARG A 729 27.64 16.15 3.81
C ARG A 729 26.21 15.76 4.17
N SER A 730 25.86 16.09 5.40
CA SER A 730 24.50 16.33 5.86
C SER A 730 24.47 17.67 6.61
N MET A 731 23.31 18.05 7.15
CA MET A 731 23.18 19.29 7.92
C MET A 731 24.06 19.32 9.18
N PHE A 732 24.28 18.17 9.84
CA PHE A 732 24.96 18.11 11.14
C PHE A 732 26.16 17.14 11.20
N LEU A 733 26.54 16.50 10.08
CA LEU A 733 27.59 15.47 10.03
C LEU A 733 28.90 15.87 10.71
N TYR A 734 29.39 17.09 10.49
CA TYR A 734 30.68 17.56 10.99
C TYR A 734 30.60 18.46 12.24
N ASN A 735 29.40 18.88 12.64
CA ASN A 735 29.24 19.77 13.80
C ASN A 735 28.82 18.99 15.04
N ARG A 736 27.69 18.27 14.94
CA ARG A 736 27.13 17.48 16.04
C ARG A 736 26.17 16.46 15.44
N PRO A 737 26.66 15.28 15.03
CA PRO A 737 25.83 14.21 14.49
C PRO A 737 24.66 13.93 15.42
N ARG A 738 23.43 14.15 14.95
CA ARG A 738 22.21 13.95 15.75
C ARG A 738 21.34 12.86 15.18
N LYS A 739 21.41 12.62 13.88
CA LYS A 739 20.53 11.67 13.20
C LYS A 739 21.18 10.28 13.15
N PRO A 740 20.38 9.20 13.24
CA PRO A 740 20.91 7.84 13.16
C PRO A 740 21.77 7.60 11.92
N TYR A 741 21.36 8.09 10.75
CA TYR A 741 22.11 7.90 9.49
C TYR A 741 23.48 8.59 9.48
N GLU A 742 23.65 9.71 10.21
CA GLU A 742 24.94 10.42 10.33
C GLU A 742 25.89 9.60 11.20
N ARG A 743 25.40 9.10 12.33
CA ARG A 743 26.15 8.22 13.24
C ARG A 743 26.53 6.89 12.58
N THR A 744 25.62 6.29 11.82
CA THR A 744 25.90 5.08 11.02
C THR A 744 26.98 5.32 9.99
N PHE A 745 26.96 6.47 9.29
CA PHE A 745 28.01 6.82 8.33
C PHE A 745 29.38 6.92 9.02
N ILE A 746 29.45 7.61 10.17
CA ILE A 746 30.69 7.72 10.95
C ILE A 746 31.17 6.34 11.40
N GLN A 747 30.27 5.50 11.93
CA GLN A 747 30.65 4.16 12.40
C GLN A 747 31.20 3.26 11.29
N LEU A 748 30.61 3.31 10.09
CA LEU A 748 31.09 2.56 8.92
C LEU A 748 32.57 2.85 8.59
N PHE A 749 32.97 4.11 8.76
CA PHE A 749 34.29 4.63 8.42
C PHE A 749 35.18 4.87 9.65
N SER A 750 34.78 4.37 10.82
CA SER A 750 35.53 4.51 12.08
C SER A 750 36.69 3.52 12.14
N ASP A 751 37.77 3.89 12.84
CA ASP A 751 38.94 3.02 13.01
C ASP A 751 38.55 1.70 13.72
N SER A 752 37.63 1.75 14.68
CA SER A 752 37.09 0.56 15.37
C SER A 752 36.46 -0.47 14.42
N ASN A 753 35.80 -0.02 13.34
CA ASN A 753 35.19 -0.92 12.35
C ASN A 753 36.22 -1.42 11.31
N MET A 754 37.34 -0.70 11.13
CA MET A 754 38.46 -1.17 10.32
C MET A 754 39.21 -2.30 11.04
N GLU A 755 39.43 -2.17 12.35
CA GLU A 755 40.05 -3.21 13.18
C GLU A 755 39.17 -4.48 13.25
N HIS A 756 37.86 -4.29 13.46
CA HIS A 756 36.90 -5.38 13.55
C HIS A 756 35.65 -5.08 12.71
N THR A 757 35.63 -5.62 11.49
CA THR A 757 34.56 -5.40 10.50
C THR A 757 33.24 -6.08 10.90
N SER A 758 32.48 -5.40 11.75
CA SER A 758 31.09 -5.74 12.09
C SER A 758 30.10 -5.14 11.08
N MET A 759 30.44 -3.99 10.50
CA MET A 759 29.64 -3.31 9.48
C MET A 759 30.41 -3.25 8.15
N LEU A 760 29.96 -4.04 7.18
CA LEU A 760 30.60 -4.14 5.87
C LEU A 760 29.98 -3.17 4.87
N LEU A 761 30.82 -2.41 4.16
CA LEU A 761 30.40 -1.67 2.96
C LEU A 761 30.18 -2.63 1.80
N ASN A 762 28.99 -2.58 1.19
CA ASN A 762 28.69 -3.36 0.00
C ASN A 762 29.27 -2.68 -1.24
N SER A 763 29.70 -3.49 -2.20
CA SER A 763 30.09 -3.02 -3.54
C SER A 763 28.86 -2.42 -4.24
N ARG A 764 29.03 -1.35 -5.05
CA ARG A 764 27.98 -0.47 -5.67
C ARG A 764 27.66 0.83 -4.91
N ALA A 765 28.67 1.60 -4.53
CA ALA A 765 28.46 3.03 -4.27
C ALA A 765 27.91 3.69 -5.54
N MET A 766 26.92 4.57 -5.42
CA MET A 766 26.28 5.20 -6.57
C MET A 766 26.18 6.70 -6.37
N ILE A 767 26.70 7.45 -7.35
CA ILE A 767 26.45 8.89 -7.47
C ILE A 767 25.06 9.06 -8.05
N GLN A 768 24.30 9.97 -7.47
CA GLN A 768 23.00 10.38 -7.99
C GLN A 768 23.01 11.88 -8.26
N TYR A 769 22.37 12.30 -9.32
CA TYR A 769 22.20 13.70 -9.68
C TYR A 769 20.73 14.06 -9.68
N ARG A 770 20.44 15.28 -9.23
CA ARG A 770 19.10 15.84 -9.29
C ARG A 770 19.20 17.31 -9.68
N ALA A 771 18.69 17.63 -10.85
CA ALA A 771 18.58 19.00 -11.32
C ALA A 771 17.71 19.83 -10.35
N ALA A 772 17.90 21.14 -10.39
CA ALA A 772 16.96 22.09 -9.83
C ALA A 772 15.58 21.91 -10.51
N SER A 773 14.54 21.77 -9.71
CA SER A 773 13.15 21.56 -10.13
C SER A 773 12.25 22.74 -9.76
N LEU A 774 12.74 23.65 -8.92
CA LEU A 774 12.01 24.84 -8.52
C LEU A 774 12.80 26.12 -8.81
N PRO A 775 12.15 27.20 -9.27
CA PRO A 775 12.80 28.49 -9.35
C PRO A 775 13.17 28.98 -7.96
N ARG A 776 14.33 29.63 -7.82
CA ARG A 776 14.74 30.25 -6.57
C ARG A 776 13.82 31.45 -6.26
N ARG A 777 12.89 31.28 -5.32
CA ARG A 777 11.96 32.33 -4.86
C ARG A 777 12.08 32.53 -3.36
N VAL A 778 12.46 33.73 -2.93
CA VAL A 778 12.53 34.11 -1.52
C VAL A 778 11.12 34.16 -0.94
N THR A 779 10.85 33.33 0.07
CA THR A 779 9.54 33.24 0.75
C THR A 779 9.42 34.25 1.86
N HIS A 780 10.50 34.42 2.65
CA HIS A 780 10.61 35.46 3.65
C HIS A 780 11.93 36.20 3.42
N LYS A 781 11.85 37.49 3.12
CA LYS A 781 13.05 38.31 2.89
C LYS A 781 13.79 38.51 4.22
N LYS A 782 15.10 38.65 4.14
CA LYS A 782 15.91 39.13 5.27
C LYS A 782 15.27 40.38 5.85
N GLY A 783 15.02 40.37 7.17
CA GLY A 783 14.39 41.44 7.90
C GLY A 783 12.88 41.31 8.11
N SER A 784 12.17 40.42 7.40
CA SER A 784 10.75 40.15 7.67
C SER A 784 10.54 39.49 9.04
N ILE A 785 9.38 39.70 9.64
CA ILE A 785 8.96 39.08 10.89
C ILE A 785 8.43 37.67 10.61
N LEU A 786 9.03 36.67 11.22
CA LEU A 786 8.58 35.28 11.21
C LEU A 786 7.73 35.04 12.45
N VAL A 787 6.65 34.30 12.28
CA VAL A 787 5.75 33.90 13.36
C VAL A 787 6.03 32.43 13.70
N ALA A 788 6.23 32.13 14.98
CA ALA A 788 6.43 30.77 15.45
C ALA A 788 5.23 29.87 15.11
N LEU A 789 5.45 28.55 15.13
CA LEU A 789 4.37 27.55 14.99
C LEU A 789 3.59 27.36 16.30
N ARG A 790 4.20 27.76 17.42
CA ARG A 790 3.65 27.62 18.77
C ARG A 790 3.68 28.95 19.50
N ASP A 791 2.73 29.12 20.40
CA ASP A 791 2.75 30.21 21.37
C ASP A 791 3.74 29.92 22.52
N SER A 792 3.86 30.84 23.47
CA SER A 792 4.72 30.73 24.66
C SER A 792 4.35 29.56 25.58
N ASN A 793 3.10 29.11 25.54
CA ASN A 793 2.58 27.97 26.32
C ASN A 793 2.86 26.63 25.63
N GLY A 794 3.40 26.67 24.40
CA GLY A 794 3.69 25.50 23.60
C GLY A 794 2.49 25.02 22.79
N GLU A 795 1.37 25.73 22.78
CA GLU A 795 0.19 25.38 22.00
C GLU A 795 0.39 25.70 20.51
N HIS A 796 -0.16 24.88 19.62
CA HIS A 796 -0.01 25.06 18.18
C HIS A 796 -0.93 26.17 17.67
N ILE A 797 -0.38 27.16 16.97
CA ILE A 797 -1.15 28.27 16.40
C ILE A 797 -1.82 27.81 15.10
N PRO A 798 -3.15 27.88 14.95
CA PRO A 798 -3.84 27.52 13.71
C PRO A 798 -3.25 28.25 12.49
N MET A 799 -3.10 27.54 11.36
CA MET A 799 -2.33 28.07 10.22
C MET A 799 -2.90 29.38 9.67
N HIS A 800 -4.23 29.48 9.53
CA HIS A 800 -4.89 30.69 9.03
C HIS A 800 -4.65 31.90 9.94
N ILE A 801 -4.71 31.70 11.27
CA ILE A 801 -4.38 32.73 12.27
C ILE A 801 -2.90 33.11 12.17
N ARG A 802 -2.01 32.13 12.06
CA ARG A 802 -0.57 32.36 11.91
C ARG A 802 -0.24 33.16 10.64
N GLU A 803 -0.90 32.86 9.52
CA GLU A 803 -0.77 33.61 8.28
C GLU A 803 -1.31 35.04 8.42
N ALA A 804 -2.45 35.22 9.08
CA ALA A 804 -3.01 36.54 9.37
C ALA A 804 -2.08 37.38 10.26
N ILE A 805 -1.53 36.80 11.33
CA ILE A 805 -0.52 37.44 12.19
C ILE A 805 0.73 37.79 11.38
N TYR A 806 1.20 36.89 10.51
CA TYR A 806 2.35 37.14 9.64
C TYR A 806 2.11 38.32 8.70
N LYS A 807 0.94 38.37 8.03
CA LYS A 807 0.55 39.50 7.16
C LYS A 807 0.51 40.80 7.95
N MET A 808 -0.16 40.80 9.10
CA MET A 808 -0.30 41.95 9.98
C MET A 808 1.06 42.48 10.46
N LYS A 809 1.96 41.61 10.95
CA LYS A 809 3.27 42.01 11.47
C LYS A 809 4.26 42.48 10.40
N ASN A 810 4.03 42.15 9.13
CA ASN A 810 4.86 42.56 8.01
C ASN A 810 4.22 43.66 7.14
N ASN A 811 3.08 44.23 7.55
CA ASN A 811 2.34 45.24 6.80
C ASN A 811 1.98 44.81 5.36
N PHE A 812 1.58 43.54 5.19
CA PHE A 812 0.98 43.07 3.94
C PHE A 812 -0.51 43.39 3.89
N ASP A 813 -1.06 43.40 2.67
CA ASP A 813 -2.49 43.54 2.46
C ASP A 813 -3.26 42.37 3.10
N ILE A 814 -4.29 42.68 3.90
CA ILE A 814 -4.99 41.74 4.76
C ILE A 814 -6.49 42.07 4.76
N SER A 815 -7.35 41.04 4.72
CA SER A 815 -8.79 41.25 4.81
C SER A 815 -9.18 41.72 6.22
N SER A 816 -10.32 42.42 6.34
CA SER A 816 -10.83 42.88 7.63
C SER A 816 -11.06 41.72 8.61
N GLU A 817 -11.49 40.57 8.11
CA GLU A 817 -11.75 39.37 8.91
C GLU A 817 -10.44 38.75 9.45
N ASP A 818 -9.43 38.56 8.60
CA ASP A 818 -8.10 38.07 8.99
C ASP A 818 -7.46 38.99 10.04
N PHE A 819 -7.61 40.30 9.87
CA PHE A 819 -7.05 41.29 10.80
C PHE A 819 -7.69 41.18 12.20
N ILE A 820 -9.02 41.04 12.27
CA ILE A 820 -9.74 40.88 13.55
C ILE A 820 -9.30 39.59 14.25
N MET A 821 -9.24 38.47 13.52
CA MET A 821 -8.81 37.18 14.07
C MET A 821 -7.37 37.24 14.62
N ALA A 822 -6.43 37.83 13.87
CA ALA A 822 -5.05 37.97 14.32
C ALA A 822 -4.93 38.81 15.60
N LYS A 823 -5.71 39.89 15.71
CA LYS A 823 -5.70 40.78 16.88
C LYS A 823 -6.31 40.11 18.11
N ALA A 824 -7.43 39.39 17.94
CA ALA A 824 -8.06 38.64 19.01
C ALA A 824 -7.10 37.57 19.58
N TYR A 825 -6.46 36.79 18.71
CA TYR A 825 -5.52 35.74 19.13
C TYR A 825 -4.31 36.32 19.89
N LEU A 826 -3.74 37.43 19.42
CA LEU A 826 -2.61 38.09 20.09
C LEU A 826 -2.98 38.78 21.41
N ALA A 827 -4.27 38.95 21.71
CA ALA A 827 -4.72 39.50 23.00
C ALA A 827 -4.74 38.41 24.09
N GLU A 828 -4.95 37.15 23.70
CA GLU A 828 -5.09 36.01 24.61
C GLU A 828 -3.82 35.14 24.67
N HIS A 829 -3.00 35.14 23.61
CA HIS A 829 -1.81 34.30 23.48
C HIS A 829 -0.53 35.12 23.21
N ASP A 830 0.55 34.79 23.90
CA ASP A 830 1.88 35.36 23.63
C ASP A 830 2.59 34.56 22.52
N VAL A 831 2.71 35.19 21.35
CA VAL A 831 3.23 34.55 20.14
C VAL A 831 4.67 34.98 19.90
N ALA A 832 5.60 34.02 19.98
CA ALA A 832 7.00 34.25 19.67
C ALA A 832 7.18 34.67 18.21
N ILE A 833 7.77 35.85 18.00
CA ILE A 833 8.13 36.38 16.69
C ILE A 833 9.64 36.55 16.57
N LYS A 834 10.18 36.24 15.39
CA LYS A 834 11.62 36.32 15.12
C LYS A 834 11.88 37.05 13.80
N LYS A 835 12.81 38.01 13.81
CA LYS A 835 13.27 38.64 12.58
C LYS A 835 14.11 37.67 11.75
N ALA A 836 13.85 37.56 10.45
CA ALA A 836 14.62 36.73 9.54
C ALA A 836 16.04 37.33 9.36
N ASN A 837 17.08 36.58 9.73
CA ASN A 837 18.47 37.03 9.61
C ASN A 837 19.03 36.90 8.18
N GLU A 838 18.39 36.06 7.37
CA GLU A 838 18.72 35.79 5.97
C GLU A 838 17.44 35.57 5.17
N ASP A 839 17.57 35.53 3.85
CA ASP A 839 16.46 35.15 2.97
C ASP A 839 16.09 33.68 3.17
N ILE A 840 14.84 33.42 3.56
CA ILE A 840 14.31 32.08 3.71
C ILE A 840 13.60 31.68 2.43
N ILE A 841 14.06 30.59 1.84
CA ILE A 841 13.52 30.01 0.61
C ILE A 841 12.83 28.71 1.00
N ARG A 842 11.49 28.67 0.88
CA ARG A 842 10.72 27.44 1.01
C ARG A 842 11.22 26.45 -0.03
N ASN A 843 11.43 25.20 0.37
CA ASN A 843 11.89 24.15 -0.53
C ASN A 843 13.25 24.46 -1.23
N ARG A 844 14.12 25.29 -0.62
CA ARG A 844 15.47 25.63 -1.13
C ARG A 844 16.25 24.44 -1.68
N ARG A 845 16.12 23.28 -1.03
CA ARG A 845 16.80 22.06 -1.46
C ARG A 845 16.49 21.64 -2.89
N TYR A 846 15.42 22.14 -3.53
CA TYR A 846 15.03 21.84 -4.92
C TYR A 846 15.33 23.00 -5.89
N THR A 847 15.85 24.13 -5.40
CA THR A 847 16.18 25.31 -6.23
C THR A 847 17.61 25.33 -6.74
N GLU A 848 18.36 24.26 -6.47
CA GLU A 848 19.78 24.11 -6.78
C GLU A 848 20.00 22.67 -7.24
N ASP A 849 20.93 22.47 -8.17
CA ASP A 849 21.40 21.14 -8.55
C ASP A 849 22.06 20.45 -7.35
N LYS A 850 21.84 19.14 -7.22
CA LYS A 850 22.36 18.35 -6.12
C LYS A 850 22.96 17.04 -6.60
N PHE A 851 24.11 16.70 -6.04
CA PHE A 851 24.69 15.37 -6.12
C PHE A 851 24.44 14.64 -4.79
N PHE A 852 24.25 13.34 -4.85
CA PHE A 852 24.08 12.48 -3.69
C PHE A 852 24.95 11.24 -3.81
N LEU A 853 25.40 10.73 -2.68
CA LEU A 853 26.06 9.43 -2.56
C LEU A 853 25.06 8.45 -1.95
N SER A 854 24.79 7.36 -2.65
CA SER A 854 24.05 6.22 -2.14
C SER A 854 25.01 5.09 -1.79
N LEU A 855 25.06 4.70 -0.52
CA LEU A 855 25.89 3.60 -0.01
C LEU A 855 24.99 2.46 0.47
N SER A 856 25.37 1.22 0.15
CA SER A 856 24.78 0.03 0.76
C SER A 856 25.77 -0.57 1.76
N TYR A 857 25.27 -1.07 2.89
CA TYR A 857 26.10 -1.68 3.93
C TYR A 857 25.34 -2.82 4.62
N THR A 858 26.09 -3.72 5.25
CA THR A 858 25.59 -4.89 5.97
C THR A 858 26.11 -4.85 7.41
N LYS A 859 25.22 -4.79 8.40
CA LYS A 859 25.56 -4.98 9.82
C LYS A 859 25.66 -6.46 10.15
N ASN A 860 26.39 -6.77 11.23
CA ASN A 860 26.69 -8.12 11.67
C ASN A 860 27.35 -8.94 10.55
N ALA A 861 28.22 -8.31 9.75
CA ALA A 861 28.90 -8.97 8.64
C ALA A 861 29.88 -10.06 9.12
N ASP A 862 30.24 -10.01 10.40
CA ASP A 862 31.10 -10.94 11.14
C ASP A 862 30.38 -12.24 11.57
N ILE A 863 29.09 -12.42 11.25
CA ILE A 863 28.37 -13.67 11.46
C ILE A 863 27.89 -14.31 10.15
N SER A 864 27.69 -15.62 10.19
CA SER A 864 27.19 -16.41 9.07
C SER A 864 25.80 -15.96 8.61
N ALA A 865 25.58 -15.88 7.29
CA ALA A 865 24.27 -15.61 6.71
C ALA A 865 23.32 -16.83 6.76
N ARG A 866 23.82 -18.00 7.18
CA ARG A 866 23.09 -19.27 7.28
C ARG A 866 22.58 -19.60 8.70
N THR A 867 22.69 -18.68 9.66
CA THR A 867 22.20 -18.91 11.02
C THR A 867 20.70 -19.25 11.00
N LEU A 868 20.33 -20.43 11.51
CA LEU A 868 18.93 -20.80 11.71
C LEU A 868 18.38 -20.01 12.89
N ASP A 869 17.60 -18.97 12.62
CA ASP A 869 17.07 -18.09 13.65
C ASP A 869 15.74 -18.61 14.24
N TYR A 870 15.84 -19.47 15.27
CA TYR A 870 14.71 -19.93 16.09
C TYR A 870 14.35 -18.92 17.19
N ILE A 871 14.19 -17.64 16.83
CA ILE A 871 13.92 -16.58 17.81
C ILE A 871 12.62 -16.78 18.57
N ASN A 872 11.58 -17.30 17.91
CA ASN A 872 10.28 -17.53 18.53
C ASN A 872 10.40 -18.52 19.69
N ASP A 873 10.98 -19.69 19.41
CA ASP A 873 11.17 -20.77 20.39
C ASP A 873 12.05 -20.29 21.56
N LYS A 874 13.12 -19.53 21.27
CA LYS A 874 13.98 -18.97 22.31
C LYS A 874 13.25 -17.95 23.18
N VAL A 875 12.43 -17.08 22.60
CA VAL A 875 11.62 -16.11 23.36
C VAL A 875 10.60 -16.83 24.22
N GLU A 876 9.97 -17.89 23.71
CA GLU A 876 9.03 -18.71 24.49
C GLU A 876 9.73 -19.38 25.69
N GLU A 877 10.92 -19.95 25.49
CA GLU A 877 11.76 -20.49 26.57
C GLU A 877 12.14 -19.42 27.60
N ASP A 878 12.60 -18.26 27.12
CA ASP A 878 13.03 -17.15 27.97
C ASP A 878 11.92 -16.50 28.79
N THR A 879 10.66 -16.70 28.40
CA THR A 879 9.46 -16.12 29.03
C THR A 879 8.61 -17.15 29.79
N GLN A 880 9.12 -18.36 30.03
CA GLN A 880 8.39 -19.37 30.80
C GLN A 880 8.12 -18.93 32.25
N ASP A 881 9.11 -18.32 32.92
CA ASP A 881 9.08 -18.03 34.36
C ASP A 881 8.56 -16.62 34.73
N SER A 882 8.52 -15.67 33.79
CA SER A 882 8.07 -14.29 34.02
C SER A 882 7.62 -13.66 32.71
N ARG A 883 6.36 -13.19 32.66
CA ARG A 883 5.68 -12.74 31.42
C ARG A 883 5.22 -11.29 31.52
N MET A 884 6.18 -10.38 31.56
CA MET A 884 5.90 -8.95 31.38
C MET A 884 5.45 -8.69 29.93
N ALA A 885 4.42 -7.87 29.75
CA ALA A 885 3.91 -7.55 28.41
C ALA A 885 3.60 -6.05 28.25
N VAL A 886 3.99 -5.49 27.10
CA VAL A 886 3.50 -4.19 26.62
C VAL A 886 2.32 -4.44 25.69
N ILE A 887 1.11 -4.19 26.19
CA ILE A 887 -0.13 -4.32 25.44
C ILE A 887 -0.36 -3.05 24.63
N VAL A 888 -0.51 -3.21 23.31
CA VAL A 888 -0.68 -2.12 22.36
C VAL A 888 -2.01 -2.30 21.62
N THR A 889 -2.93 -1.34 21.82
CA THR A 889 -4.20 -1.29 21.11
C THR A 889 -4.29 -0.03 20.26
N ARG A 890 -5.04 -0.09 19.15
CA ARG A 890 -5.22 1.06 18.25
C ARG A 890 -6.70 1.20 17.93
N ASN A 891 -7.21 2.43 17.99
CA ASN A 891 -8.60 2.71 17.67
C ASN A 891 -8.80 4.15 17.16
N LEU A 892 -10.04 4.60 16.96
CA LEU A 892 -10.34 5.96 16.46
C LEU A 892 -10.29 7.05 17.53
N LYS A 893 -10.30 6.67 18.82
CA LYS A 893 -10.09 7.57 19.97
C LYS A 893 -8.59 7.75 20.24
N ASP A 894 -7.86 6.65 20.32
CA ASP A 894 -6.42 6.66 20.52
C ASP A 894 -5.74 6.01 19.33
N LEU A 895 -4.94 6.81 18.62
CA LEU A 895 -4.09 6.34 17.54
C LEU A 895 -3.29 5.12 18.00
N THR A 896 -2.76 5.19 19.22
CA THR A 896 -2.15 4.08 19.93
C THR A 896 -2.32 4.28 21.43
N TYR A 897 -2.79 3.26 22.13
CA TYR A 897 -2.83 3.20 23.57
C TYR A 897 -1.93 2.07 24.05
N VAL A 898 -1.17 2.30 25.12
CA VAL A 898 -0.21 1.32 25.64
C VAL A 898 -0.44 1.08 27.13
N ALA A 899 -0.31 -0.17 27.55
CA ALA A 899 -0.25 -0.57 28.96
C ALA A 899 0.85 -1.63 29.16
N VAL A 900 1.68 -1.46 30.17
CA VAL A 900 2.64 -2.46 30.64
C VAL A 900 1.95 -3.26 31.73
N VAL A 901 1.93 -4.58 31.59
CA VAL A 901 1.28 -5.49 32.54
C VAL A 901 2.24 -6.59 32.99
N ASP A 902 2.07 -7.05 34.23
CA ASP A 902 2.75 -8.23 34.77
C ASP A 902 2.02 -9.54 34.39
N GLU A 903 2.54 -10.70 34.82
CA GLU A 903 1.93 -12.01 34.54
C GLU A 903 0.50 -12.19 35.08
N LYS A 904 0.08 -11.39 36.07
CA LYS A 904 -1.28 -11.40 36.63
C LYS A 904 -2.21 -10.40 35.93
N ASN A 905 -1.68 -9.68 34.94
CA ASN A 905 -2.31 -8.59 34.23
C ASN A 905 -2.57 -7.34 35.10
N ASN A 906 -1.75 -7.10 36.12
CA ASN A 906 -1.76 -5.84 36.85
C ASN A 906 -1.07 -4.77 36.00
N VAL A 907 -1.69 -3.60 35.88
CA VAL A 907 -1.16 -2.49 35.07
C VAL A 907 -0.07 -1.75 35.86
N LEU A 908 1.15 -1.73 35.33
CA LEU A 908 2.31 -1.04 35.91
C LEU A 908 2.48 0.39 35.38
N GLU A 909 2.21 0.58 34.08
CA GLU A 909 2.33 1.88 33.40
C GLU A 909 1.37 1.90 32.21
N GLU A 910 0.54 2.93 32.05
CA GLU A 910 -0.34 3.08 30.89
C GLU A 910 -0.43 4.53 30.40
N LYS A 911 -0.62 4.74 29.10
CA LYS A 911 -0.85 6.07 28.51
C LYS A 911 -1.40 6.00 27.09
N SER A 912 -2.12 7.04 26.69
CA SER A 912 -2.35 7.35 25.28
C SER A 912 -1.07 7.91 24.66
N LEU A 913 -0.76 7.47 23.44
CA LEU A 913 0.33 8.05 22.64
C LEU A 913 -0.18 9.09 21.65
N ASN A 914 -1.44 9.53 21.71
CA ASN A 914 -1.92 10.64 20.87
C ASN A 914 -1.05 11.89 20.99
N GLU A 915 -0.53 12.13 22.20
CA GLU A 915 0.42 13.19 22.49
C GLU A 915 1.81 12.60 22.81
N ILE A 916 2.83 13.07 22.09
CA ILE A 916 4.23 12.70 22.33
C ILE A 916 5.04 14.00 22.34
N ASP A 917 5.84 14.20 23.39
CA ASP A 917 6.69 15.38 23.58
C ASP A 917 5.93 16.72 23.43
N GLY A 918 4.71 16.81 23.99
CA GLY A 918 3.87 18.03 23.93
C GLY A 918 3.22 18.28 22.56
N VAL A 919 3.15 17.27 21.69
CA VAL A 919 2.55 17.37 20.35
C VAL A 919 1.38 16.39 20.23
N ASN A 920 0.15 16.91 20.15
CA ASN A 920 -1.04 16.10 19.91
C ASN A 920 -1.17 15.76 18.41
N TYR A 921 -0.64 14.59 18.02
CA TYR A 921 -0.63 14.12 16.64
C TYR A 921 -2.01 13.77 16.11
N ARG A 922 -2.95 13.39 16.98
CA ARG A 922 -4.34 13.08 16.58
C ARG A 922 -5.04 14.32 16.06
N GLU A 923 -5.00 15.42 16.80
CA GLU A 923 -5.65 16.66 16.36
C GLU A 923 -4.96 17.26 15.13
N LEU A 924 -3.62 17.19 15.04
CA LEU A 924 -2.90 17.59 13.82
C LEU A 924 -3.30 16.76 12.58
N LEU A 925 -3.53 15.45 12.73
CA LEU A 925 -4.00 14.59 11.64
C LEU A 925 -5.44 14.92 11.25
N LYS A 926 -6.33 15.19 12.22
CA LYS A 926 -7.71 15.63 11.93
C LYS A 926 -7.76 16.97 11.20
N GLU A 927 -7.03 17.98 11.68
CA GLU A 927 -6.94 19.30 11.03
C GLU A 927 -6.39 19.15 9.60
N ARG A 928 -5.32 18.35 9.45
CA ARG A 928 -4.74 18.04 8.14
C ARG A 928 -5.73 17.38 7.19
N THR A 929 -6.59 16.50 7.71
CA THR A 929 -7.65 15.82 6.93
C THR A 929 -8.67 16.82 6.40
N LYS A 930 -9.12 17.76 7.24
CA LYS A 930 -10.07 18.82 6.85
C LYS A 930 -9.50 19.70 5.74
N ILE A 931 -8.26 20.16 5.91
CA ILE A 931 -7.55 20.99 4.91
C ILE A 931 -7.39 20.20 3.61
N LYS A 932 -6.96 18.94 3.68
CA LYS A 932 -6.80 18.08 2.51
C LYS A 932 -8.11 17.87 1.76
N TYR A 933 -9.23 17.67 2.46
CA TYR A 933 -10.53 17.54 1.80
C TYR A 933 -10.91 18.83 1.05
N HIS A 934 -10.74 19.98 1.70
CA HIS A 934 -11.00 21.29 1.10
C HIS A 934 -10.11 21.58 -0.13
N ASP A 935 -8.79 21.40 -0.01
CA ASP A 935 -7.85 21.66 -1.09
C ASP A 935 -7.96 20.62 -2.22
N LYS A 936 -8.34 19.37 -1.92
CA LYS A 936 -8.65 18.35 -2.92
C LYS A 936 -9.83 18.75 -3.79
N THR A 937 -10.92 19.20 -3.18
CA THR A 937 -12.16 19.49 -3.92
C THR A 937 -12.04 20.78 -4.73
N ARG A 938 -11.35 21.81 -4.24
CA ARG A 938 -11.31 23.12 -4.90
C ARG A 938 -10.08 23.37 -5.76
N LEU A 939 -8.96 22.68 -5.52
CA LEU A 939 -7.68 23.01 -6.16
C LEU A 939 -7.03 21.83 -6.87
N TRP A 940 -7.66 20.64 -6.82
CA TRP A 940 -6.99 19.38 -7.12
C TRP A 940 -5.62 19.29 -6.44
N GLN A 941 -5.52 19.76 -5.19
CA GLN A 941 -4.29 19.65 -4.41
C GLN A 941 -4.42 18.50 -3.43
N TYR A 942 -3.73 17.42 -3.75
CA TYR A 942 -3.68 16.19 -2.94
C TYR A 942 -2.42 16.16 -2.07
N ASP A 943 -1.50 17.10 -2.32
CA ASP A 943 -0.17 17.26 -1.71
C ASP A 943 -0.18 17.71 -0.26
N VAL A 944 -1.35 18.00 0.30
CA VAL A 944 -1.54 18.11 1.76
C VAL A 944 -1.46 16.70 2.35
N SER A 945 -0.25 16.13 2.27
CA SER A 945 0.04 14.76 2.62
C SER A 945 0.06 14.63 4.13
N SER A 946 -0.85 13.81 4.65
CA SER A 946 -0.79 13.30 6.01
C SER A 946 0.35 12.28 6.17
N LYS A 947 0.90 11.72 5.08
CA LYS A 947 1.86 10.61 5.10
C LYS A 947 3.09 10.91 5.94
N GLY A 948 3.75 12.04 5.71
CA GLY A 948 4.95 12.41 6.48
C GLY A 948 4.65 12.61 7.97
N LEU A 949 3.48 13.17 8.30
CA LEU A 949 3.04 13.34 9.68
C LEU A 949 2.71 11.99 10.34
N LYS A 950 2.02 11.09 9.62
CA LYS A 950 1.75 9.71 10.05
C LYS A 950 3.03 8.92 10.28
N GLU A 951 3.97 8.96 9.33
CA GLU A 951 5.25 8.27 9.43
C GLU A 951 6.06 8.78 10.62
N ALA A 952 6.09 10.10 10.84
CA ALA A 952 6.72 10.67 12.03
C ALA A 952 6.06 10.22 13.33
N TYR A 953 4.72 10.24 13.39
CA TYR A 953 3.98 9.74 14.54
C TYR A 953 4.26 8.26 14.82
N VAL A 954 4.14 7.40 13.81
CA VAL A 954 4.38 5.96 13.94
C VAL A 954 5.81 5.70 14.43
N GLU A 955 6.79 6.42 13.90
CA GLU A 955 8.18 6.31 14.34
C GLU A 955 8.36 6.66 15.82
N LEU A 956 7.73 7.73 16.28
CA LEU A 956 7.77 8.16 17.68
C LEU A 956 7.05 7.16 18.59
N ALA A 957 5.85 6.73 18.22
CA ALA A 957 5.07 5.76 18.98
C ALA A 957 5.80 4.42 19.11
N VAL A 958 6.34 3.88 18.01
CA VAL A 958 7.18 2.67 18.02
C VAL A 958 8.41 2.87 18.89
N THR A 959 9.04 4.04 18.86
CA THR A 959 10.18 4.34 19.73
C THR A 959 9.80 4.33 21.22
N GLN A 960 8.65 4.87 21.59
CA GLN A 960 8.16 4.81 22.98
C GLN A 960 7.85 3.37 23.40
N ILE A 961 7.24 2.57 22.52
CA ILE A 961 6.95 1.15 22.78
C ILE A 961 8.23 0.34 22.94
N SER A 962 9.21 0.51 22.05
CA SER A 962 10.51 -0.17 22.18
C SER A 962 11.22 0.19 23.48
N LYS A 963 11.15 1.45 23.93
CA LYS A 963 11.71 1.87 25.23
C LYS A 963 11.01 1.18 26.40
N LEU A 964 9.68 1.10 26.39
CA LEU A 964 8.92 0.40 27.43
C LEU A 964 9.25 -1.10 27.43
N ALA A 965 9.28 -1.73 26.26
CA ALA A 965 9.56 -3.15 26.12
C ALA A 965 10.97 -3.50 26.64
N THR A 966 11.99 -2.70 26.30
CA THR A 966 13.35 -2.88 26.81
C THR A 966 13.45 -2.57 28.30
N LYS A 967 12.81 -1.50 28.80
CA LYS A 967 12.83 -1.11 30.23
C LYS A 967 12.30 -2.21 31.14
N TYR A 968 11.23 -2.91 30.72
CA TYR A 968 10.58 -3.94 31.52
C TYR A 968 10.93 -5.38 31.09
N ASN A 969 11.86 -5.55 30.13
CA ASN A 969 12.14 -6.85 29.49
C ASN A 969 10.86 -7.58 29.07
N ALA A 970 9.94 -6.84 28.47
CA ALA A 970 8.60 -7.30 28.17
C ALA A 970 8.46 -7.73 26.71
N VAL A 971 7.57 -8.68 26.47
CA VAL A 971 7.05 -8.97 25.12
C VAL A 971 6.11 -7.85 24.69
N VAL A 972 5.88 -7.68 23.39
CA VAL A 972 4.97 -6.66 22.85
C VAL A 972 3.77 -7.35 22.23
N VAL A 973 2.58 -7.03 22.70
CA VAL A 973 1.33 -7.64 22.22
C VAL A 973 0.57 -6.60 21.41
N VAL A 974 0.34 -6.91 20.14
CA VAL A 974 -0.34 -6.02 19.19
C VAL A 974 -1.56 -6.71 18.61
N GLU A 975 -2.62 -5.94 18.40
CA GLU A 975 -3.82 -6.44 17.72
C GLU A 975 -3.52 -6.87 16.27
N SER A 976 -3.96 -8.07 15.92
CA SER A 976 -3.97 -8.59 14.55
C SER A 976 -5.27 -8.19 13.86
N MET A 977 -5.16 -7.43 12.78
CA MET A 977 -6.31 -6.96 12.00
C MET A 977 -6.21 -7.45 10.55
N SER A 978 -7.35 -7.89 9.98
CA SER A 978 -7.40 -8.34 8.59
C SER A 978 -7.14 -7.18 7.62
N SER A 979 -6.56 -7.48 6.46
CA SER A 979 -6.34 -6.49 5.39
C SER A 979 -7.64 -5.80 4.99
N THR A 980 -8.75 -6.56 4.86
CA THR A 980 -10.08 -6.01 4.57
C THR A 980 -10.55 -4.99 5.60
N PHE A 981 -10.28 -5.22 6.89
CA PHE A 981 -10.59 -4.25 7.93
C PHE A 981 -9.71 -3.00 7.78
N LYS A 982 -8.40 -3.18 7.62
CA LYS A 982 -7.44 -2.08 7.41
C LYS A 982 -7.81 -1.23 6.19
N ASP A 983 -8.30 -1.86 5.11
CA ASP A 983 -8.76 -1.20 3.88
C ASP A 983 -10.04 -0.41 4.09
N LYS A 984 -11.01 -0.96 4.83
CA LYS A 984 -12.27 -0.29 5.12
C LYS A 984 -12.07 1.06 5.81
N PHE A 985 -11.03 1.21 6.64
CA PHE A 985 -10.71 2.45 7.34
C PHE A 985 -9.62 3.31 6.67
N SER A 986 -9.14 2.92 5.49
CA SER A 986 -8.07 3.64 4.78
C SER A 986 -8.48 5.04 4.32
N PHE A 987 -9.78 5.34 4.26
CA PHE A 987 -10.29 6.68 3.96
C PHE A 987 -10.03 7.70 5.09
N LEU A 988 -9.74 7.23 6.32
CA LEU A 988 -9.41 8.09 7.46
C LEU A 988 -7.92 8.41 7.50
N ASP A 989 -7.59 9.69 7.36
CA ASP A 989 -6.23 10.20 7.46
C ASP A 989 -5.67 10.19 8.90
N GLU A 990 -6.46 9.80 9.90
CA GLU A 990 -5.96 9.52 11.26
C GLU A 990 -5.66 8.03 11.49
N GLN A 991 -5.93 7.15 10.50
CA GLN A 991 -5.63 5.72 10.64
C GLN A 991 -4.14 5.39 10.41
N ILE A 992 -3.58 4.53 11.27
CA ILE A 992 -2.17 4.09 11.23
C ILE A 992 -1.96 2.57 11.06
N PHE A 993 -3.03 1.77 10.99
CA PHE A 993 -2.97 0.30 11.21
C PHE A 993 -2.01 -0.43 10.26
N LYS A 994 -1.93 -0.02 8.98
CA LYS A 994 -1.07 -0.68 7.98
C LYS A 994 0.42 -0.42 8.22
N ALA A 995 0.79 0.83 8.51
CA ALA A 995 2.19 1.24 8.61
C ALA A 995 2.81 0.83 9.95
N PHE A 996 2.00 0.75 11.00
CA PHE A 996 2.47 0.53 12.37
C PHE A 996 3.17 -0.82 12.58
N GLU A 997 2.53 -1.94 12.21
CA GLU A 997 3.07 -3.30 12.46
C GLU A 997 4.40 -3.51 11.75
N ALA A 998 4.46 -3.20 10.45
CA ALA A 998 5.68 -3.31 9.66
C ALA A 998 6.81 -2.44 10.24
N ARG A 999 6.48 -1.24 10.75
CA ARG A 999 7.48 -0.37 11.35
C ARG A 999 7.97 -0.88 12.72
N LEU A 1000 7.09 -1.47 13.52
CA LEU A 1000 7.43 -2.11 14.78
C LEU A 1000 8.38 -3.29 14.57
N CYS A 1001 8.04 -4.25 13.69
CA CYS A 1001 8.90 -5.38 13.34
C CYS A 1001 10.28 -4.91 12.85
N ALA A 1002 10.30 -3.98 11.87
CA ALA A 1002 11.55 -3.47 11.32
C ALA A 1002 12.41 -2.70 12.34
N ARG A 1003 11.80 -2.10 13.36
CA ARG A 1003 12.54 -1.47 14.46
C ARG A 1003 13.09 -2.52 15.43
N MET A 1004 12.28 -3.50 15.80
CA MET A 1004 12.66 -4.56 16.74
C MET A 1004 13.72 -5.52 16.18
N SER A 1005 13.87 -5.60 14.85
CA SER A 1005 14.92 -6.37 14.18
C SER A 1005 16.26 -5.63 14.03
N ASP A 1006 16.30 -4.32 14.26
CA ASP A 1006 17.52 -3.47 14.25
C ASP A 1006 17.37 -2.36 15.30
N LEU A 1007 17.23 -2.77 16.56
CA LEU A 1007 16.98 -1.88 17.67
C LEU A 1007 18.32 -1.35 18.20
N SER A 1008 18.49 -0.04 18.09
CA SER A 1008 19.66 0.67 18.63
C SER A 1008 19.26 1.95 19.34
N PHE A 1009 20.00 2.30 20.39
CA PHE A 1009 19.77 3.48 21.20
C PHE A 1009 20.95 4.44 21.10
N ASN A 1010 20.65 5.73 20.99
CA ASN A 1010 21.69 6.75 20.81
C ASN A 1010 22.58 6.98 22.04
N THR A 1011 22.20 6.41 23.18
CA THR A 1011 22.90 6.54 24.47
C THR A 1011 23.88 5.41 24.75
N ILE A 1012 23.85 4.33 23.96
CA ILE A 1012 24.68 3.13 24.15
C ILE A 1012 25.99 3.28 23.37
N LYS A 1013 27.11 2.85 23.97
CA LYS A 1013 28.44 2.93 23.37
C LYS A 1013 28.63 1.89 22.27
N GLU A 1014 29.35 2.22 21.20
CA GLU A 1014 29.59 1.29 20.08
C GLU A 1014 30.28 0.00 20.55
N GLY A 1015 29.81 -1.13 20.04
CA GLY A 1015 30.23 -2.49 20.42
C GLY A 1015 29.32 -3.13 21.48
N GLU A 1016 28.71 -2.35 22.37
CA GLU A 1016 27.76 -2.86 23.37
C GLU A 1016 26.40 -3.24 22.75
N ALA A 1017 25.67 -4.15 23.40
CA ALA A 1017 24.36 -4.58 22.95
C ALA A 1017 23.39 -3.39 22.87
N GLY A 1018 22.77 -3.18 21.70
CA GLY A 1018 21.89 -2.04 21.45
C GLY A 1018 22.61 -0.80 20.90
N SER A 1019 23.90 -0.89 20.57
CA SER A 1019 24.63 0.13 19.80
C SER A 1019 24.34 0.05 18.29
N ILE A 1020 24.93 0.94 17.48
CA ILE A 1020 24.71 0.91 16.02
C ILE A 1020 25.44 -0.29 15.40
N SER A 1021 26.66 -0.58 15.86
CA SER A 1021 27.49 -1.70 15.41
C SER A 1021 27.05 -3.06 15.96
N ASN A 1022 26.36 -3.08 17.11
CA ASN A 1022 25.84 -4.31 17.72
C ASN A 1022 24.36 -4.15 18.14
N PRO A 1023 23.42 -4.07 17.16
CA PRO A 1023 22.01 -3.82 17.45
C PRO A 1023 21.32 -5.04 18.07
N ILE A 1024 20.27 -4.76 18.85
CA ILE A 1024 19.35 -5.78 19.37
C ILE A 1024 18.41 -6.23 18.23
N GLN A 1025 18.23 -7.55 18.12
CA GLN A 1025 17.48 -8.25 17.10
C GLN A 1025 16.48 -9.21 17.77
N VAL A 1026 15.38 -8.63 18.26
CA VAL A 1026 14.30 -9.36 18.95
C VAL A 1026 13.12 -9.70 18.03
N SER A 1027 13.28 -9.51 16.72
CA SER A 1027 12.31 -9.84 15.67
C SER A 1027 13.05 -10.27 14.39
N ASN A 1028 12.44 -11.20 13.65
CA ASN A 1028 12.89 -11.65 12.34
C ASN A 1028 12.46 -10.69 11.21
N ASN A 1029 11.50 -9.79 11.45
CA ASN A 1029 10.94 -8.89 10.45
C ASN A 1029 10.38 -9.62 9.21
N ASN A 1030 9.80 -10.80 9.44
CA ASN A 1030 9.26 -11.67 8.39
C ASN A 1030 7.72 -11.59 8.28
N GLY A 1031 7.04 -11.08 9.32
CA GLY A 1031 5.61 -10.79 9.31
C GLY A 1031 4.64 -11.99 9.29
N ASN A 1032 3.42 -11.74 9.79
CA ASN A 1032 2.17 -12.53 9.69
C ASN A 1032 2.15 -13.98 10.20
N SER A 1033 3.00 -14.34 11.17
CA SER A 1033 2.74 -15.42 12.12
C SER A 1033 2.14 -14.87 13.42
N TYR A 1034 1.60 -15.74 14.29
CA TYR A 1034 1.14 -15.40 15.64
C TYR A 1034 2.21 -14.70 16.49
N GLN A 1035 3.49 -15.00 16.22
CA GLN A 1035 4.65 -14.44 16.93
C GLN A 1035 5.78 -14.11 15.94
N ASP A 1036 6.47 -13.00 16.18
CA ASP A 1036 7.71 -12.57 15.52
C ASP A 1036 8.71 -12.10 16.60
N GLY A 1037 9.46 -13.06 17.14
CA GLY A 1037 10.31 -12.91 18.32
C GLY A 1037 9.52 -12.45 19.53
N VAL A 1038 9.81 -11.26 20.04
CA VAL A 1038 9.12 -10.68 21.21
C VAL A 1038 7.76 -10.08 20.86
N ILE A 1039 7.36 -10.02 19.59
CA ILE A 1039 6.09 -9.43 19.17
C ILE A 1039 5.04 -10.51 18.97
N TYR A 1040 3.90 -10.40 19.66
CA TYR A 1040 2.75 -11.28 19.51
C TYR A 1040 1.59 -10.57 18.81
N PHE A 1041 0.98 -11.23 17.82
CA PHE A 1041 -0.15 -10.74 17.05
C PHE A 1041 -1.42 -11.49 17.42
N LEU A 1042 -2.35 -10.80 18.09
CA LEU A 1042 -3.59 -11.41 18.60
C LEU A 1042 -4.84 -10.72 18.10
N ASN A 1043 -5.87 -11.48 17.74
CA ASN A 1043 -7.15 -10.91 17.37
C ASN A 1043 -7.82 -10.22 18.58
N ASN A 1044 -8.16 -8.94 18.47
CA ASN A 1044 -8.78 -8.14 19.53
C ASN A 1044 -10.32 -8.28 19.61
N ALA A 1045 -10.92 -9.26 18.92
CA ALA A 1045 -12.37 -9.49 18.97
C ALA A 1045 -12.84 -9.67 20.43
N TYR A 1046 -13.97 -9.03 20.74
CA TYR A 1046 -14.63 -9.02 22.05
C TYR A 1046 -13.78 -8.48 23.22
N THR A 1047 -12.76 -7.64 23.01
CA THR A 1047 -12.06 -6.98 24.13
C THR A 1047 -12.62 -5.60 24.45
N ARG A 1048 -13.18 -4.92 23.45
CA ARG A 1048 -13.65 -3.52 23.55
C ARG A 1048 -14.94 -3.35 24.36
N THR A 1049 -15.88 -4.28 24.20
CA THR A 1049 -17.23 -4.22 24.79
C THR A 1049 -17.45 -5.29 25.87
N LEU A 1050 -16.37 -5.96 26.26
CA LEU A 1050 -16.38 -6.96 27.32
C LEU A 1050 -16.31 -6.27 28.68
N CYS A 1051 -17.17 -6.68 29.59
CA CYS A 1051 -17.14 -6.23 30.97
C CYS A 1051 -15.92 -6.86 31.66
N PRO A 1052 -14.98 -6.05 32.19
CA PRO A 1052 -13.80 -6.58 32.86
C PRO A 1052 -14.14 -7.21 34.22
N ASP A 1053 -15.25 -6.80 34.84
CA ASP A 1053 -15.67 -7.26 36.16
C ASP A 1053 -16.41 -8.61 36.09
N THR A 1054 -17.29 -8.80 35.09
CA THR A 1054 -18.21 -9.95 35.03
C THR A 1054 -18.02 -10.86 33.83
N GLY A 1055 -17.19 -10.46 32.85
CA GLY A 1055 -17.05 -11.19 31.57
C GLY A 1055 -18.28 -11.10 30.65
N PHE A 1056 -19.24 -10.22 30.96
CA PHE A 1056 -20.41 -10.01 30.10
C PHE A 1056 -20.05 -9.41 28.73
N VAL A 1057 -20.62 -9.94 27.65
CA VAL A 1057 -20.52 -9.37 26.31
C VAL A 1057 -21.74 -9.71 25.44
N ASP A 1058 -22.15 -8.79 24.57
CA ASP A 1058 -23.27 -9.00 23.64
C ASP A 1058 -22.95 -10.06 22.57
N VAL A 1059 -23.65 -11.20 22.64
CA VAL A 1059 -23.52 -12.31 21.69
C VAL A 1059 -24.78 -12.58 20.87
N PHE A 1060 -25.83 -11.76 20.99
CA PHE A 1060 -27.09 -11.99 20.25
C PHE A 1060 -26.91 -11.91 18.72
N ASP A 1061 -27.56 -12.81 17.99
CA ASP A 1061 -27.70 -12.70 16.54
C ASP A 1061 -28.85 -11.77 16.15
N LYS A 1062 -28.52 -10.49 16.03
CA LYS A 1062 -29.47 -9.42 15.68
C LYS A 1062 -29.89 -9.42 14.20
N THR A 1063 -29.36 -10.29 13.34
CA THR A 1063 -29.69 -10.30 11.89
C THR A 1063 -31.17 -10.60 11.61
N ARG A 1064 -31.86 -11.23 12.56
CA ARG A 1064 -33.29 -11.59 12.46
C ARG A 1064 -34.22 -10.58 13.15
N LEU A 1065 -33.67 -9.57 13.83
CA LEU A 1065 -34.42 -8.56 14.60
C LEU A 1065 -34.70 -7.29 13.80
N ILE A 1066 -35.18 -7.47 12.56
CA ILE A 1066 -35.45 -6.36 11.62
C ILE A 1066 -36.89 -5.86 11.75
N THR A 1067 -37.86 -6.77 11.90
CA THR A 1067 -39.28 -6.42 11.90
C THR A 1067 -39.78 -6.10 13.31
N MET A 1068 -40.82 -5.28 13.41
CA MET A 1068 -41.45 -4.99 14.70
C MET A 1068 -41.96 -6.26 15.40
N GLN A 1069 -42.44 -7.24 14.63
CA GLN A 1069 -42.91 -8.51 15.19
C GLN A 1069 -41.76 -9.31 15.80
N SER A 1070 -40.59 -9.38 15.14
CA SER A 1070 -39.46 -10.12 15.71
C SER A 1070 -38.87 -9.44 16.95
N LYS A 1071 -38.89 -8.10 17.04
CA LYS A 1071 -38.53 -7.35 18.25
C LYS A 1071 -39.49 -7.61 19.42
N ARG A 1072 -40.80 -7.63 19.15
CA ARG A 1072 -41.81 -7.98 20.17
C ARG A 1072 -41.63 -9.39 20.69
N GLN A 1073 -41.45 -10.35 19.78
CA GLN A 1073 -41.18 -11.76 20.15
C GLN A 1073 -39.87 -11.91 20.92
N PHE A 1074 -38.85 -11.11 20.59
CA PHE A 1074 -37.58 -11.10 21.31
C PHE A 1074 -37.77 -10.68 22.77
N PHE A 1075 -38.47 -9.58 23.05
CA PHE A 1075 -38.74 -9.16 24.43
C PHE A 1075 -39.69 -10.09 25.18
N ALA A 1076 -40.68 -10.66 24.49
CA ALA A 1076 -41.64 -11.58 25.10
C ALA A 1076 -41.03 -12.89 25.61
N LYS A 1077 -39.87 -13.27 25.09
CA LYS A 1077 -39.09 -14.44 25.56
C LYS A 1077 -38.22 -14.12 26.78
N MET A 1078 -38.17 -12.89 27.25
CA MET A 1078 -37.34 -12.58 28.42
C MET A 1078 -37.98 -13.15 29.68
N LYS A 1079 -37.15 -13.62 30.61
CA LYS A 1079 -37.57 -14.16 31.90
C LYS A 1079 -38.24 -13.08 32.74
N ASP A 1080 -37.68 -11.87 32.71
CA ASP A 1080 -38.23 -10.70 33.40
C ASP A 1080 -37.86 -9.40 32.68
N ILE A 1081 -38.79 -8.47 32.57
CA ILE A 1081 -38.52 -7.07 32.19
C ILE A 1081 -39.25 -6.17 33.17
N ARG A 1082 -38.54 -5.35 33.96
CA ARG A 1082 -39.17 -4.48 34.95
C ARG A 1082 -38.44 -3.13 35.07
N ILE A 1083 -39.13 -2.13 35.59
CA ILE A 1083 -38.52 -0.85 35.95
C ILE A 1083 -38.44 -0.78 37.48
N ASP A 1084 -37.24 -0.53 38.00
CA ASP A 1084 -36.97 -0.43 39.44
C ASP A 1084 -36.01 0.74 39.70
N ASP A 1085 -36.32 1.60 40.67
CA ASP A 1085 -35.54 2.79 41.06
C ASP A 1085 -34.97 3.65 39.90
N GLY A 1086 -35.73 3.80 38.80
CA GLY A 1086 -35.28 4.56 37.62
C GLY A 1086 -34.32 3.79 36.70
N GLU A 1087 -34.13 2.49 36.90
CA GLU A 1087 -33.43 1.57 36.00
C GLU A 1087 -34.44 0.62 35.34
N MET A 1088 -34.21 0.27 34.07
CA MET A 1088 -35.00 -0.77 33.39
C MET A 1088 -34.16 -2.04 33.28
N LEU A 1089 -34.59 -3.10 33.97
CA LEU A 1089 -33.91 -4.39 34.10
C LEU A 1089 -34.47 -5.41 33.11
N PHE A 1090 -33.59 -6.19 32.50
CA PHE A 1090 -33.92 -7.25 31.54
C PHE A 1090 -33.19 -8.53 31.92
N THR A 1091 -33.94 -9.56 32.32
CA THR A 1091 -33.42 -10.87 32.68
C THR A 1091 -33.71 -11.87 31.57
N PHE A 1092 -32.68 -12.58 31.10
CA PHE A 1092 -32.81 -13.55 30.02
C PHE A 1092 -31.86 -14.75 30.18
N ASN A 1093 -32.22 -15.85 29.52
CA ASN A 1093 -31.38 -17.02 29.35
C ASN A 1093 -30.93 -17.09 27.88
N LEU A 1094 -29.61 -17.09 27.63
CA LEU A 1094 -29.03 -17.10 26.28
C LEU A 1094 -29.41 -18.34 25.44
N GLU A 1095 -29.79 -19.47 26.04
CA GLU A 1095 -30.19 -20.68 25.30
C GLU A 1095 -31.49 -20.50 24.51
N GLU A 1096 -32.32 -19.53 24.91
CA GLU A 1096 -33.59 -19.23 24.25
C GLU A 1096 -33.43 -18.36 22.99
N TYR A 1097 -32.20 -17.90 22.71
CA TYR A 1097 -31.89 -16.96 21.64
C TYR A 1097 -30.81 -17.50 20.70
N PRO A 1098 -30.87 -17.14 19.41
CA PRO A 1098 -29.75 -17.38 18.51
C PRO A 1098 -28.57 -16.48 18.92
N THR A 1099 -27.43 -17.11 19.17
CA THR A 1099 -26.19 -16.46 19.59
C THR A 1099 -25.07 -16.72 18.59
N LYS A 1100 -24.10 -15.81 18.55
CA LYS A 1100 -22.91 -15.91 17.68
C LYS A 1100 -21.78 -16.74 18.30
N ARG A 1101 -21.91 -17.10 19.58
CA ARG A 1101 -20.87 -17.69 20.44
C ARG A 1101 -21.53 -18.63 21.44
N LEU A 1102 -20.86 -19.74 21.76
CA LEU A 1102 -21.36 -20.71 22.74
C LEU A 1102 -20.67 -20.44 24.08
N LEU A 1103 -21.45 -19.95 25.06
CA LEU A 1103 -20.94 -19.54 26.37
C LEU A 1103 -21.52 -20.39 27.50
N ASP A 1104 -20.77 -20.63 28.56
CA ASP A 1104 -21.20 -21.50 29.68
C ASP A 1104 -22.23 -20.80 30.57
N ARG A 1105 -22.03 -19.51 30.89
CA ARG A 1105 -22.98 -18.72 31.68
C ARG A 1105 -24.15 -18.26 30.81
N LYS A 1106 -25.33 -18.81 31.10
CA LYS A 1106 -26.55 -18.60 30.30
C LYS A 1106 -27.45 -17.48 30.81
N GLU A 1107 -27.58 -17.33 32.13
CA GLU A 1107 -28.48 -16.34 32.73
C GLU A 1107 -27.78 -15.00 32.99
N TRP A 1108 -28.42 -13.92 32.52
CA TRP A 1108 -27.94 -12.55 32.70
C TRP A 1108 -29.10 -11.61 33.04
N THR A 1109 -28.82 -10.60 33.87
CA THR A 1109 -29.70 -9.45 34.10
C THR A 1109 -28.94 -8.20 33.69
N VAL A 1110 -29.40 -7.52 32.65
CA VAL A 1110 -28.81 -6.26 32.16
C VAL A 1110 -29.71 -5.08 32.52
N LYS A 1111 -29.13 -3.89 32.67
CA LYS A 1111 -29.86 -2.68 32.99
C LYS A 1111 -29.64 -1.55 31.98
N ILE A 1112 -30.71 -0.79 31.74
CA ILE A 1112 -30.67 0.54 31.14
C ILE A 1112 -30.77 1.54 32.29
N ALA A 1113 -29.74 2.37 32.47
CA ALA A 1113 -29.68 3.33 33.57
C ALA A 1113 -28.83 4.57 33.20
N GLY A 1114 -29.17 5.71 33.80
CA GLY A 1114 -28.44 6.97 33.71
C GLY A 1114 -28.41 7.60 32.32
N ASP A 1115 -27.37 8.42 32.07
CA ASP A 1115 -27.19 9.18 30.85
C ASP A 1115 -26.96 8.29 29.63
N GLY A 1116 -27.43 8.73 28.47
CA GLY A 1116 -27.31 8.02 27.21
C GLY A 1116 -26.95 8.91 26.04
N SER A 1117 -26.39 8.30 25.00
CA SER A 1117 -26.17 8.98 23.72
C SER A 1117 -26.44 8.05 22.56
N TYR A 1118 -26.94 8.58 21.44
CA TYR A 1118 -26.99 7.87 20.16
C TYR A 1118 -26.75 8.83 19.00
N PHE A 1119 -26.26 8.31 17.87
CA PHE A 1119 -26.10 9.11 16.65
C PHE A 1119 -27.40 9.12 15.84
N ASP A 1120 -27.95 10.30 15.58
CA ASP A 1120 -29.09 10.53 14.71
C ASP A 1120 -28.60 10.68 13.26
N LYS A 1121 -29.00 9.76 12.39
CA LYS A 1121 -28.54 9.73 11.00
C LYS A 1121 -29.14 10.84 10.15
N ASP A 1122 -30.35 11.27 10.46
CA ASP A 1122 -31.08 12.24 9.66
C ASP A 1122 -30.58 13.66 9.98
N LYS A 1123 -30.25 13.91 11.26
CA LYS A 1123 -29.63 15.16 11.70
C LYS A 1123 -28.11 15.19 11.55
N GLY A 1124 -27.46 14.04 11.46
CA GLY A 1124 -26.01 13.92 11.36
C GLY A 1124 -25.26 14.26 12.65
N GLU A 1125 -25.90 14.17 13.82
CA GLU A 1125 -25.35 14.57 15.12
C GLU A 1125 -25.67 13.57 16.24
N TYR A 1126 -24.97 13.69 17.38
CA TYR A 1126 -25.27 12.90 18.57
C TYR A 1126 -26.40 13.55 19.37
N VAL A 1127 -27.39 12.75 19.75
CA VAL A 1127 -28.42 13.12 20.71
C VAL A 1127 -27.99 12.62 22.08
N TYR A 1128 -28.04 13.50 23.08
CA TYR A 1128 -27.67 13.25 24.47
C TYR A 1128 -28.91 13.29 25.36
N VAL A 1129 -29.00 12.34 26.28
CA VAL A 1129 -30.13 12.15 27.21
C VAL A 1129 -29.54 12.02 28.60
N ASN A 1130 -30.00 12.81 29.58
CA ASN A 1130 -29.40 12.78 30.92
C ASN A 1130 -29.95 11.61 31.75
N ASP A 1131 -31.20 11.22 31.54
CA ASP A 1131 -31.78 10.02 32.16
C ASP A 1131 -32.64 9.29 31.13
N ILE A 1132 -32.11 8.20 30.57
CA ILE A 1132 -32.78 7.43 29.50
C ILE A 1132 -34.17 6.97 29.95
N VAL A 1133 -34.27 6.46 31.18
CA VAL A 1133 -35.48 5.81 31.66
C VAL A 1133 -36.53 6.87 31.98
N ARG A 1134 -36.16 7.92 32.72
CA ARG A 1134 -37.10 8.97 33.14
C ARG A 1134 -37.47 9.94 32.02
N GLU A 1135 -36.54 10.29 31.13
CA GLU A 1135 -36.80 11.29 30.07
C GLU A 1135 -37.38 10.68 28.79
N GLN A 1136 -37.20 9.38 28.53
CA GLN A 1136 -37.68 8.76 27.28
C GLN A 1136 -38.57 7.53 27.48
N ILE A 1137 -38.13 6.55 28.27
CA ILE A 1137 -38.84 5.27 28.36
C ILE A 1137 -40.16 5.40 29.13
N ILE A 1138 -40.13 5.98 30.34
CA ILE A 1138 -41.33 6.17 31.17
C ILE A 1138 -42.37 7.04 30.44
N PRO A 1139 -42.04 8.20 29.85
CA PRO A 1139 -42.99 8.99 29.07
C PRO A 1139 -43.61 8.20 27.91
N ALA A 1140 -42.82 7.44 27.14
CA ALA A 1140 -43.34 6.64 26.04
C ALA A 1140 -44.30 5.53 26.50
N LEU A 1141 -44.00 4.88 27.62
CA LEU A 1141 -44.88 3.87 28.21
C LEU A 1141 -46.17 4.49 28.78
N LEU A 1142 -46.09 5.68 29.37
CA LEU A 1142 -47.26 6.41 29.86
C LEU A 1142 -48.18 6.87 28.71
N GLU A 1143 -47.61 7.33 27.59
CA GLU A 1143 -48.38 7.65 26.37
C GLU A 1143 -49.15 6.43 25.83
N ASP A 1144 -48.53 5.25 25.90
CA ASP A 1144 -49.15 3.99 25.53
C ASP A 1144 -50.18 3.49 26.57
N LYS A 1145 -50.31 4.18 27.72
CA LYS A 1145 -51.08 3.73 28.90
C LYS A 1145 -50.64 2.35 29.39
N ALA A 1146 -49.37 2.01 29.19
CA ALA A 1146 -48.80 0.75 29.64
C ALA A 1146 -48.68 0.76 31.17
N VAL A 1147 -49.19 -0.28 31.83
CA VAL A 1147 -48.91 -0.51 33.25
C VAL A 1147 -47.57 -1.22 33.36
N PHE A 1148 -46.58 -0.62 34.02
CA PHE A 1148 -45.22 -1.15 34.14
C PHE A 1148 -44.88 -1.64 35.57
N ASP A 1149 -45.91 -2.10 36.30
CA ASP A 1149 -45.76 -2.85 37.54
C ASP A 1149 -45.40 -4.32 37.26
N GLY A 1150 -44.36 -4.84 37.94
CA GLY A 1150 -43.92 -6.22 37.78
C GLY A 1150 -43.32 -6.55 36.39
N ASN A 1151 -43.42 -7.82 35.99
CA ASN A 1151 -42.84 -8.31 34.74
C ASN A 1151 -43.63 -7.86 33.51
N MET A 1152 -42.95 -7.20 32.58
CA MET A 1152 -43.51 -6.65 31.35
C MET A 1152 -43.27 -7.51 30.10
N ALA A 1153 -42.55 -8.63 30.18
CA ALA A 1153 -42.13 -9.39 29.01
C ALA A 1153 -43.30 -9.73 28.06
N GLU A 1154 -44.36 -10.36 28.57
CA GLU A 1154 -45.53 -10.75 27.77
C GLU A 1154 -46.30 -9.55 27.19
N LYS A 1155 -46.27 -8.38 27.87
CA LYS A 1155 -46.95 -7.15 27.43
C LYS A 1155 -46.39 -6.64 26.09
N PHE A 1156 -45.16 -7.02 25.71
CA PHE A 1156 -44.60 -6.68 24.39
C PHE A 1156 -45.33 -7.34 23.22
N LEU A 1157 -46.05 -8.45 23.42
CA LEU A 1157 -46.88 -9.06 22.36
C LEU A 1157 -48.17 -8.29 22.10
N ASP A 1158 -48.68 -7.59 23.12
CA ASP A 1158 -49.89 -6.79 23.02
C ASP A 1158 -49.61 -5.44 22.34
N LYS A 1159 -50.18 -5.26 21.15
CA LYS A 1159 -50.05 -4.03 20.36
C LYS A 1159 -50.81 -2.85 20.97
N THR A 1160 -51.77 -3.13 21.87
CA THR A 1160 -52.56 -2.12 22.57
C THR A 1160 -51.92 -1.70 23.90
N ALA A 1161 -51.11 -2.58 24.51
CA ALA A 1161 -50.40 -2.27 25.75
C ALA A 1161 -49.08 -1.51 25.52
N ILE A 1162 -48.31 -1.87 24.50
CA ILE A 1162 -47.06 -1.18 24.14
C ILE A 1162 -47.10 -0.94 22.64
N SER A 1163 -46.97 0.32 22.19
CA SER A 1163 -47.04 0.67 20.78
C SER A 1163 -45.76 0.29 20.02
N GLY A 1164 -45.84 0.27 18.68
CA GLY A 1164 -44.66 -0.02 17.86
C GLY A 1164 -43.52 0.99 18.06
N LYS A 1165 -43.85 2.26 18.34
CA LYS A 1165 -42.87 3.32 18.59
C LYS A 1165 -42.10 3.07 19.89
N SER A 1166 -42.80 2.73 20.97
CA SER A 1166 -42.17 2.44 22.27
C SER A 1166 -41.31 1.18 22.24
N VAL A 1167 -41.76 0.12 21.54
CA VAL A 1167 -40.93 -1.09 21.34
C VAL A 1167 -39.63 -0.76 20.60
N GLU A 1168 -39.68 0.09 19.56
CA GLU A 1168 -38.49 0.50 18.82
C GLU A 1168 -37.52 1.32 19.69
N LEU A 1169 -38.06 2.24 20.49
CA LEU A 1169 -37.31 3.06 21.43
C LEU A 1169 -36.61 2.22 22.50
N ILE A 1170 -37.35 1.31 23.15
CA ILE A 1170 -36.81 0.42 24.19
C ILE A 1170 -35.77 -0.52 23.57
N TYR A 1171 -36.02 -1.09 22.39
CA TYR A 1171 -35.05 -1.92 21.68
C TYR A 1171 -33.75 -1.17 21.37
N LYS A 1172 -33.86 0.09 20.93
CA LYS A 1172 -32.70 0.94 20.65
C LYS A 1172 -31.85 1.14 21.90
N TRP A 1173 -32.45 1.50 23.03
CA TRP A 1173 -31.72 1.71 24.29
C TRP A 1173 -31.19 0.42 24.89
N PHE A 1174 -31.95 -0.68 24.82
CA PHE A 1174 -31.48 -2.01 25.19
C PHE A 1174 -30.26 -2.43 24.36
N ALA A 1175 -30.31 -2.27 23.04
CA ALA A 1175 -29.19 -2.58 22.16
C ALA A 1175 -27.96 -1.69 22.43
N ASN A 1176 -28.16 -0.42 22.78
CA ASN A 1176 -27.10 0.49 23.20
C ASN A 1176 -26.47 0.07 24.54
N ALA A 1177 -27.29 -0.29 25.54
CA ALA A 1177 -26.83 -0.76 26.84
C ALA A 1177 -25.98 -2.04 26.68
N LEU A 1178 -26.46 -3.02 25.89
CA LEU A 1178 -25.69 -4.22 25.57
C LEU A 1178 -24.33 -3.93 24.90
N TYR A 1179 -24.28 -2.90 24.05
CA TYR A 1179 -23.03 -2.49 23.41
C TYR A 1179 -22.08 -1.78 24.39
N GLY A 1180 -22.64 -1.09 25.39
CA GLY A 1180 -21.92 -0.48 26.51
C GLY A 1180 -21.13 0.78 26.19
N ILE A 1181 -21.00 1.20 24.92
CA ILE A 1181 -20.21 2.39 24.58
C ILE A 1181 -21.08 3.64 24.52
N ILE A 1182 -20.71 4.63 25.33
CA ILE A 1182 -21.37 5.94 25.41
C ILE A 1182 -20.39 7.02 24.94
N THR A 1183 -20.90 7.97 24.15
CA THR A 1183 -20.18 9.20 23.79
C THR A 1183 -20.70 10.33 24.67
N LYS A 1184 -19.84 11.00 25.43
CA LYS A 1184 -20.18 12.17 26.24
C LYS A 1184 -20.21 13.45 25.39
N LYS A 1185 -20.73 14.55 25.96
CA LYS A 1185 -20.89 15.86 25.27
C LYS A 1185 -19.55 16.48 24.85
N ASP A 1186 -18.50 16.23 25.62
CA ASP A 1186 -17.12 16.65 25.32
C ASP A 1186 -16.43 15.76 24.25
N GLY A 1187 -17.12 14.72 23.75
CA GLY A 1187 -16.60 13.76 22.79
C GLY A 1187 -15.82 12.59 23.40
N GLU A 1188 -15.72 12.51 24.74
CA GLU A 1188 -15.13 11.37 25.43
C GLU A 1188 -15.96 10.11 25.14
N LYS A 1189 -15.28 8.99 24.90
CA LYS A 1189 -15.93 7.68 24.76
C LYS A 1189 -15.57 6.80 25.95
N ILE A 1190 -16.60 6.33 26.64
CA ILE A 1190 -16.53 5.43 27.79
C ILE A 1190 -17.26 4.12 27.49
N TYR A 1191 -16.81 3.04 28.13
CA TYR A 1191 -17.54 1.80 28.28
C TYR A 1191 -18.26 1.84 29.62
N ARG A 1192 -19.58 1.63 29.62
CA ARG A 1192 -20.41 1.45 30.81
C ARG A 1192 -20.89 0.00 30.82
N SER A 1193 -20.60 -0.73 31.89
CA SER A 1193 -21.06 -2.09 32.08
C SER A 1193 -22.60 -2.11 32.20
N PRO A 1194 -23.31 -2.91 31.38
CA PRO A 1194 -24.76 -3.05 31.52
C PRO A 1194 -25.17 -3.94 32.68
N ILE A 1195 -24.21 -4.48 33.46
CA ILE A 1195 -24.46 -5.29 34.64
C ILE A 1195 -24.22 -4.46 35.89
N THR A 1196 -22.98 -3.97 36.06
CA THR A 1196 -22.53 -3.27 37.27
C THR A 1196 -22.74 -1.76 37.20
N GLY A 1197 -22.83 -1.18 36.00
CA GLY A 1197 -22.84 0.27 35.79
C GLY A 1197 -21.45 0.92 35.81
N THR A 1198 -20.37 0.15 36.04
CA THR A 1198 -18.98 0.67 36.06
C THR A 1198 -18.65 1.39 34.76
N GLU A 1199 -18.10 2.60 34.84
CA GLU A 1199 -17.63 3.38 33.70
C GLU A 1199 -16.11 3.35 33.59
N ILE A 1200 -15.60 3.04 32.39
CA ILE A 1200 -14.17 2.93 32.10
C ILE A 1200 -13.90 3.59 30.76
N ASP A 1201 -12.76 4.27 30.60
CA ASP A 1201 -12.29 4.71 29.30
C ASP A 1201 -12.25 3.53 28.30
N VAL A 1202 -12.84 3.68 27.10
CA VAL A 1202 -12.91 2.59 26.11
C VAL A 1202 -11.52 2.03 25.75
N SER A 1203 -10.51 2.88 25.63
CA SER A 1203 -9.15 2.46 25.28
C SER A 1203 -8.50 1.69 26.42
N LYS A 1204 -8.75 2.11 27.67
CA LYS A 1204 -8.33 1.37 28.87
C LYS A 1204 -9.00 0.01 28.94
N ASN A 1205 -10.34 -0.05 28.81
CA ASN A 1205 -11.10 -1.31 28.86
C ASN A 1205 -10.61 -2.29 27.78
N THR A 1206 -10.45 -1.80 26.55
CA THR A 1206 -9.96 -2.62 25.43
C THR A 1206 -8.57 -3.17 25.70
N THR A 1207 -7.65 -2.34 26.21
CA THR A 1207 -6.25 -2.71 26.47
C THR A 1207 -6.15 -3.70 27.64
N TYR A 1208 -6.88 -3.47 28.72
CA TYR A 1208 -6.93 -4.37 29.88
C TYR A 1208 -7.43 -5.78 29.50
N ASN A 1209 -8.59 -5.86 28.82
CA ASN A 1209 -9.16 -7.13 28.36
C ASN A 1209 -8.26 -7.82 27.33
N PHE A 1210 -7.54 -7.05 26.50
CA PHE A 1210 -6.60 -7.61 25.54
C PHE A 1210 -5.36 -8.20 26.22
N GLY A 1211 -4.89 -7.60 27.32
CA GLY A 1211 -3.86 -8.18 28.18
C GLY A 1211 -4.30 -9.51 28.80
N LYS A 1212 -5.51 -9.58 29.40
CA LYS A 1212 -6.08 -10.86 29.90
C LYS A 1212 -6.16 -11.92 28.81
N LYS A 1213 -6.56 -11.53 27.60
CA LYS A 1213 -6.64 -12.44 26.44
C LYS A 1213 -5.28 -13.01 26.04
N PHE A 1214 -4.23 -12.18 26.11
CA PHE A 1214 -2.87 -12.63 25.88
C PHE A 1214 -2.43 -13.64 26.95
N MET A 1215 -2.64 -13.33 28.24
CA MET A 1215 -2.28 -14.24 29.33
C MET A 1215 -3.00 -15.58 29.19
N PHE A 1216 -4.31 -15.57 28.94
CA PHE A 1216 -5.08 -16.79 28.69
C PHE A 1216 -4.56 -17.58 27.48
N LYS A 1217 -4.16 -16.90 26.39
CA LYS A 1217 -3.62 -17.58 25.20
C LYS A 1217 -2.34 -18.35 25.51
N GLN A 1218 -1.50 -17.85 26.41
CA GLN A 1218 -0.24 -18.50 26.77
C GLN A 1218 -0.47 -19.83 27.52
N GLU A 1219 -1.58 -19.94 28.25
CA GLU A 1219 -1.96 -21.14 29.01
C GLU A 1219 -2.84 -22.10 28.22
N TYR A 1220 -3.63 -21.59 27.27
CA TYR A 1220 -4.58 -22.39 26.51
C TYR A 1220 -3.90 -23.47 25.64
N ARG A 1221 -4.28 -24.73 25.85
CA ARG A 1221 -3.83 -25.92 25.09
C ARG A 1221 -4.97 -26.75 24.48
N GLY A 1222 -6.20 -26.24 24.51
CA GLY A 1222 -7.39 -26.97 24.03
C GLY A 1222 -7.61 -26.89 22.51
N ASP A 1223 -8.37 -27.85 21.98
CA ASP A 1223 -8.72 -27.94 20.54
C ASP A 1223 -10.03 -27.20 20.18
N GLY A 1224 -10.72 -26.60 21.16
CA GLY A 1224 -11.97 -25.84 20.96
C GLY A 1224 -11.78 -24.44 20.37
N ASP A 1225 -12.90 -23.76 20.05
CA ASP A 1225 -12.86 -22.35 19.62
C ASP A 1225 -12.23 -21.48 20.72
N PHE A 1226 -11.06 -20.91 20.42
CA PHE A 1226 -10.27 -20.12 21.37
C PHE A 1226 -11.04 -18.93 21.95
N LEU A 1227 -11.93 -18.31 21.17
CA LEU A 1227 -12.66 -17.14 21.61
C LEU A 1227 -13.77 -17.51 22.58
N ASP A 1228 -14.48 -18.61 22.31
CA ASP A 1228 -15.50 -19.13 23.21
C ASP A 1228 -14.84 -19.52 24.55
N ALA A 1229 -13.69 -20.21 24.50
CA ALA A 1229 -12.91 -20.55 25.69
C ALA A 1229 -12.43 -19.32 26.48
N PHE A 1230 -11.96 -18.27 25.80
CA PHE A 1230 -11.54 -17.02 26.46
C PHE A 1230 -12.72 -16.31 27.14
N LEU A 1231 -13.88 -16.25 26.48
CA LEU A 1231 -15.06 -15.60 27.06
C LEU A 1231 -15.57 -16.37 28.29
N ASN A 1232 -15.58 -17.71 28.24
CA ASN A 1232 -15.92 -18.53 29.40
C ASN A 1232 -14.93 -18.34 30.55
N TYR A 1233 -13.62 -18.26 30.26
CA TYR A 1233 -12.60 -17.94 31.25
C TYR A 1233 -12.89 -16.60 31.94
N MET A 1234 -13.20 -15.55 31.17
CA MET A 1234 -13.53 -14.23 31.73
C MET A 1234 -14.80 -14.27 32.60
N GLN A 1235 -15.79 -15.09 32.25
CA GLN A 1235 -17.03 -15.24 33.01
C GLN A 1235 -16.87 -16.10 34.28
N ALA A 1236 -15.89 -17.00 34.30
CA ALA A 1236 -15.62 -17.87 35.44
C ALA A 1236 -14.83 -17.15 36.56
N GLN A 1237 -14.12 -16.05 36.26
CA GLN A 1237 -13.41 -15.27 37.28
C GLN A 1237 -14.35 -14.57 38.28
N ASP A 1238 -15.63 -14.45 37.93
CA ASP A 1238 -16.72 -13.88 38.75
C ASP A 1238 -17.15 -14.81 39.92
N ILE A 1239 -16.56 -16.01 40.05
CA ILE A 1239 -16.91 -16.97 41.12
C ILE A 1239 -16.03 -16.79 42.38
N ALA A 1240 -15.05 -15.86 42.37
CA ALA A 1240 -14.05 -15.72 43.42
C ALA A 1240 -13.96 -14.31 44.07
N VAL A 1241 -15.01 -13.48 44.02
CA VAL A 1241 -15.09 -12.21 44.76
C VAL A 1241 -16.26 -12.20 45.72
#